data_AF-A0A955J3A8-F1
#
_entry.id   AF-A0A955J3A8-F1
#
_cell.length_a   1.000
_cell.length_b   1.000
_cell.length_c   1.000
_cell.angle_alpha   90.00
_cell.angle_beta   90.00
_cell.angle_gamma   90.00
#
_symmetry.space_group_name_H-M   'P 1'
#
loop_
_entity.id
_entity.type
_entity.pdbx_description
1 polymer ?
#
loop_
_entity_poly.entity_id
_entity_poly.type
_entity_poly.pdbx_seq_one_letter_code
_entity_poly.pdbx_strand_id
1 'polypeptide(L)'
;MIRTQSHAPSRGLLLFAAAGLATSAFAGTTTITVDTGETLTEADLNAGTFDGQPFTLETGTRFDVLAGGQIEAVGARLSPFDFNGAAVTLSAGAGWSLTGPTLETGVTNLVLEVIGGSVRPLFYAQDGCEVSVSSGAIGSPFWLQNGATLTTTGGDFGTLYVADGATAVIDGSTITRCEVFAGGHVDVIGGDITLNVDHVAAGGGSATISGGKLRGLDTASSTQTDISGGEFRVDGLSVAHINNGVPTGSVFTGTLQDGEVFITFYSGFGSDDQINANTVDLFEVSLPAPVLTPVVVSSGMGPGSLRPDHTLTINGTGALPEAFRAAYGTLNIDGGSTGDDLEVAGGEVTIAGGAIGNDMQVFGDADVLMTGGSIGTDLQLWDGVEFDFVDGVIGQDFSTRAGSTFTMSGGVLGTSGQAAAFSTFILTGGTVGTGFEVFANSDVQISGGVVQTGMKVRQSAVLTLPAGGTIEAQALVLGTMIVDGADVGDELMAGNHGLVHILSGTVGANCIALENGEVQVSGGVVGDDLTVDNFGHITVDGGEVGKRFYVRNLGTASISGGVIGTDFHAKSGSIVDISGGTFDRRFEAKPFSIVTISGGSFGPDFDALEDSEITWRGSGFALDGTPIPFSGVGDTVTITQRDVTLTGTLEDGSPINTILGSDMGSNADSYSVDATLKVTLTSVPLPGDADGDGDVDFDDLNLVLANWGTAGPDGDVDTDGDVDFDDLNIVLAGWGT
;
A
#
# COMPACT_ATOMS: atom_id res chain seq x y z
N MET A 1 22.63 -39.87 -22.82
CA MET A 1 22.76 -41.23 -22.23
C MET A 1 21.43 -41.52 -21.56
N ILE A 2 20.64 -42.37 -22.21
CA ILE A 2 19.22 -42.64 -21.91
C ILE A 2 19.14 -43.40 -20.58
N ARG A 3 18.51 -42.82 -19.55
CA ARG A 3 18.03 -43.55 -18.37
C ARG A 3 16.53 -43.81 -18.54
N THR A 4 16.22 -44.93 -19.18
CA THR A 4 14.95 -45.62 -18.99
C THR A 4 15.01 -46.31 -17.62
N GLN A 5 14.43 -45.69 -16.60
CA GLN A 5 13.92 -46.44 -15.45
C GLN A 5 12.40 -46.41 -15.54
N SER A 6 11.85 -47.51 -16.03
CA SER A 6 10.46 -47.88 -15.87
C SER A 6 10.21 -48.17 -14.39
N HIS A 7 9.87 -47.14 -13.60
CA HIS A 7 8.96 -47.35 -12.49
C HIS A 7 7.57 -47.35 -13.10
N ALA A 8 7.03 -48.54 -13.33
CA ALA A 8 5.61 -48.68 -13.56
C ALA A 8 4.92 -48.07 -12.33
N PRO A 9 4.09 -47.01 -12.49
CA PRO A 9 3.31 -46.56 -11.36
C PRO A 9 2.32 -47.69 -11.10
N SER A 10 2.38 -48.30 -9.92
CA SER A 10 1.20 -48.94 -9.34
C SER A 10 0.21 -47.86 -8.93
N ARG A 11 -0.17 -46.98 -9.88
CA ARG A 11 -1.29 -46.05 -9.76
C ARG A 11 -2.50 -46.89 -10.12
N GLY A 12 -3.03 -47.59 -9.13
CA GLY A 12 -4.42 -47.99 -9.17
C GLY A 12 -5.20 -46.70 -9.36
N LEU A 13 -5.74 -46.51 -10.55
CA LEU A 13 -6.90 -45.68 -10.76
C LEU A 13 -7.93 -46.24 -9.77
N LEU A 14 -7.95 -45.71 -8.55
CA LEU A 14 -9.05 -45.89 -7.62
C LEU A 14 -10.18 -45.09 -8.25
N LEU A 15 -10.80 -45.73 -9.23
CA LEU A 15 -12.17 -45.50 -9.59
C LEU A 15 -12.94 -45.85 -8.31
N PHE A 16 -12.97 -44.93 -7.34
CA PHE A 16 -14.02 -44.93 -6.34
C PHE A 16 -15.28 -44.71 -7.17
N ALA A 17 -15.92 -45.83 -7.52
CA ALA A 17 -17.36 -45.82 -7.65
C ALA A 17 -17.82 -45.04 -6.43
N ALA A 18 -18.49 -43.90 -6.65
CA ALA A 18 -19.29 -43.25 -5.63
C ALA A 18 -19.90 -44.40 -4.84
N ALA A 19 -19.42 -44.60 -3.61
CA ALA A 19 -19.95 -45.62 -2.76
C ALA A 19 -21.34 -45.10 -2.50
N GLY A 20 -22.28 -45.49 -3.35
CA GLY A 20 -23.69 -45.21 -3.17
C GLY A 20 -23.92 -45.62 -1.75
N LEU A 21 -24.36 -44.66 -0.94
CA LEU A 21 -24.78 -44.83 0.44
C LEU A 21 -25.73 -46.03 0.47
N ALA A 22 -25.17 -47.21 0.60
CA ALA A 22 -25.85 -48.33 1.12
C ALA A 22 -26.00 -47.91 2.57
N THR A 23 -27.16 -47.35 2.89
CA THR A 23 -27.75 -47.55 4.20
C THR A 23 -27.63 -49.04 4.43
N SER A 24 -26.57 -49.47 5.10
CA SER A 24 -26.41 -50.85 5.53
C SER A 24 -27.61 -51.06 6.41
N ALA A 25 -28.59 -51.80 5.89
CA ALA A 25 -29.71 -52.26 6.68
C ALA A 25 -29.10 -53.19 7.73
N PHE A 26 -28.72 -52.62 8.89
CA PHE A 26 -28.18 -53.34 10.02
C PHE A 26 -29.27 -54.31 10.50
N ALA A 27 -29.18 -55.58 10.11
CA ALA A 27 -30.11 -56.59 10.57
C ALA A 27 -29.84 -56.87 12.06
N GLY A 28 -30.72 -56.39 12.95
CA GLY A 28 -30.64 -56.60 14.40
C GLY A 28 -30.15 -55.40 15.23
N THR A 29 -30.36 -54.17 14.76
CA THR A 29 -29.83 -52.95 15.43
C THR A 29 -30.51 -52.66 16.77
N THR A 30 -29.71 -52.42 17.82
CA THR A 30 -30.18 -51.79 19.06
C THR A 30 -30.05 -50.27 18.90
N THR A 31 -31.17 -49.55 18.84
CA THR A 31 -31.18 -48.09 18.76
C THR A 31 -31.45 -47.47 20.13
N ILE A 32 -30.57 -46.56 20.54
CA ILE A 32 -30.70 -45.69 21.72
C ILE A 32 -31.00 -44.29 21.20
N THR A 33 -32.06 -43.66 21.69
CA THR A 33 -32.40 -42.28 21.36
C THR A 33 -31.92 -41.36 22.47
N VAL A 34 -31.31 -40.23 22.12
CA VAL A 34 -30.94 -39.16 23.04
C VAL A 34 -31.79 -37.94 22.70
N ASP A 35 -32.83 -37.71 23.50
CA ASP A 35 -33.87 -36.71 23.27
C ASP A 35 -33.49 -35.32 23.81
N THR A 36 -34.35 -34.34 23.57
CA THR A 36 -34.14 -32.96 24.01
C THR A 36 -33.90 -32.87 25.52
N GLY A 37 -32.77 -32.25 25.90
CA GLY A 37 -32.40 -32.06 27.30
C GLY A 37 -31.72 -33.27 27.95
N GLU A 38 -31.55 -34.36 27.20
CA GLU A 38 -30.79 -35.51 27.61
C GLU A 38 -29.33 -35.41 27.16
N THR A 39 -28.45 -36.03 27.93
CA THR A 39 -27.00 -36.03 27.68
C THR A 39 -26.44 -37.43 27.88
N LEU A 40 -25.93 -38.03 26.82
CA LEU A 40 -25.21 -39.30 26.86
C LEU A 40 -23.77 -39.06 27.31
N THR A 41 -23.37 -39.71 28.39
CA THR A 41 -22.04 -39.55 29.00
C THR A 41 -21.15 -40.78 28.76
N GLU A 42 -19.84 -40.63 28.96
CA GLU A 42 -18.92 -41.78 28.94
C GLU A 42 -19.28 -42.84 30.00
N ALA A 43 -19.87 -42.42 31.13
CA ALA A 43 -20.32 -43.34 32.18
C ALA A 43 -21.48 -44.22 31.70
N ASP A 44 -22.41 -43.66 30.92
CA ASP A 44 -23.53 -44.40 30.34
C ASP A 44 -23.05 -45.42 29.30
N LEU A 45 -22.11 -45.00 28.43
CA LEU A 45 -21.47 -45.85 27.43
C LEU A 45 -20.73 -47.04 28.09
N ASN A 46 -19.96 -46.78 29.14
CA ASN A 46 -19.27 -47.82 29.91
C ASN A 46 -20.23 -48.76 30.66
N ALA A 47 -21.37 -48.24 31.12
CA ALA A 47 -22.37 -49.02 31.84
C ALA A 47 -23.23 -49.90 30.91
N GLY A 48 -23.25 -49.60 29.60
CA GLY A 48 -24.11 -50.29 28.63
C GLY A 48 -25.60 -50.03 28.90
N THR A 49 -25.95 -48.84 29.41
CA THR A 49 -27.34 -48.46 29.68
C THR A 49 -27.50 -46.95 29.59
N PHE A 50 -28.60 -46.47 28.99
CA PHE A 50 -28.96 -45.06 28.92
C PHE A 50 -30.47 -44.91 29.13
N ASP A 51 -30.89 -43.99 30.01
CA ASP A 51 -32.27 -43.85 30.50
C ASP A 51 -32.97 -45.18 30.85
N GLY A 52 -32.21 -46.12 31.43
CA GLY A 52 -32.69 -47.45 31.80
C GLY A 52 -32.87 -48.45 30.63
N GLN A 53 -32.56 -48.05 29.39
CA GLN A 53 -32.47 -48.94 28.24
C GLN A 53 -31.07 -49.57 28.17
N PRO A 54 -30.93 -50.90 28.34
CA PRO A 54 -29.64 -51.57 28.21
C PRO A 54 -29.23 -51.72 26.74
N PHE A 55 -27.93 -51.65 26.49
CA PHE A 55 -27.32 -51.94 25.20
C PHE A 55 -25.96 -52.62 25.40
N THR A 56 -25.47 -53.27 24.34
CA THR A 56 -24.07 -53.71 24.24
C THR A 56 -23.40 -52.82 23.23
N LEU A 57 -22.26 -52.23 23.56
CA LEU A 57 -21.53 -51.38 22.63
C LEU A 57 -20.82 -52.26 21.59
N GLU A 58 -21.36 -52.30 20.37
CA GLU A 58 -20.90 -53.15 19.27
C GLU A 58 -21.40 -52.60 17.93
N THR A 59 -20.95 -53.17 16.81
CA THR A 59 -21.41 -52.84 15.42
C THR A 59 -22.93 -52.87 15.20
N GLY A 60 -23.68 -53.54 16.06
CA GLY A 60 -25.14 -53.57 16.03
C GLY A 60 -25.83 -52.46 16.83
N THR A 61 -25.10 -51.54 17.46
CA THR A 61 -25.66 -50.49 18.33
C THR A 61 -25.57 -49.12 17.66
N ARG A 62 -26.67 -48.36 17.74
CA ARG A 62 -26.80 -47.02 17.17
C ARG A 62 -27.34 -46.03 18.20
N PHE A 63 -26.73 -44.86 18.30
CA PHE A 63 -27.21 -43.73 19.08
C PHE A 63 -27.77 -42.65 18.14
N ASP A 64 -29.08 -42.42 18.21
CA ASP A 64 -29.75 -41.34 17.49
C ASP A 64 -29.88 -40.14 18.41
N VAL A 65 -29.02 -39.14 18.20
CA VAL A 65 -29.05 -37.90 18.96
C VAL A 65 -29.93 -36.91 18.21
N LEU A 66 -31.07 -36.59 18.82
CA LEU A 66 -32.09 -35.73 18.24
C LEU A 66 -31.88 -34.27 18.67
N ALA A 67 -32.72 -33.38 18.14
CA ALA A 67 -32.63 -31.95 18.42
C ALA A 67 -32.64 -31.66 19.93
N GLY A 68 -31.62 -30.95 20.41
CA GLY A 68 -31.45 -30.62 21.83
C GLY A 68 -30.94 -31.77 22.71
N GLY A 69 -30.74 -32.98 22.17
CA GLY A 69 -29.99 -34.05 22.81
C GLY A 69 -28.48 -33.83 22.65
N GLN A 70 -27.68 -34.30 23.61
CA GLN A 70 -26.24 -34.09 23.63
C GLN A 70 -25.45 -35.38 23.89
N ILE A 71 -24.23 -35.45 23.37
CA ILE A 71 -23.19 -36.36 23.87
C ILE A 71 -22.12 -35.51 24.55
N GLU A 72 -21.67 -35.92 25.72
CA GLU A 72 -20.54 -35.30 26.41
C GLU A 72 -19.18 -35.64 25.78
N ALA A 73 -18.12 -34.99 26.25
CA ALA A 73 -16.76 -35.40 25.88
C ALA A 73 -16.52 -36.86 26.31
N VAL A 74 -15.99 -37.68 25.41
CA VAL A 74 -15.63 -39.07 25.69
C VAL A 74 -14.19 -39.34 25.29
N GLY A 75 -13.48 -40.09 26.13
CA GLY A 75 -12.07 -40.39 25.94
C GLY A 75 -11.19 -39.13 25.91
N ALA A 76 -9.96 -39.31 25.42
CA ALA A 76 -9.00 -38.24 25.18
C ALA A 76 -8.07 -38.64 24.03
N ARG A 77 -7.33 -37.69 23.45
CA ARG A 77 -6.40 -37.97 22.33
C ARG A 77 -5.46 -39.14 22.58
N LEU A 78 -4.84 -39.21 23.76
CA LEU A 78 -3.86 -40.26 24.12
C LEU A 78 -4.48 -41.51 24.76
N SER A 79 -5.79 -41.50 25.00
CA SER A 79 -6.55 -42.61 25.58
C SER A 79 -7.97 -42.57 24.97
N PRO A 80 -8.11 -42.90 23.68
CA PRO A 80 -9.38 -42.76 23.00
C PRO A 80 -10.42 -43.74 23.56
N PHE A 81 -11.69 -43.33 23.52
CA PHE A 81 -12.81 -44.18 23.86
C PHE A 81 -13.18 -45.07 22.66
N ASP A 82 -13.29 -46.38 22.91
CA ASP A 82 -13.57 -47.36 21.87
C ASP A 82 -15.08 -47.63 21.73
N PHE A 83 -15.66 -47.23 20.60
CA PHE A 83 -17.07 -47.46 20.28
C PHE A 83 -17.36 -48.89 19.78
N ASN A 84 -16.36 -49.75 19.64
CA ASN A 84 -16.51 -51.17 19.24
C ASN A 84 -17.33 -51.35 17.93
N GLY A 85 -17.29 -50.35 17.04
CA GLY A 85 -18.01 -50.29 15.78
C GLY A 85 -19.43 -49.72 15.87
N ALA A 86 -19.88 -49.24 17.04
CA ALA A 86 -21.20 -48.63 17.18
C ALA A 86 -21.33 -47.32 16.37
N ALA A 87 -22.57 -46.98 16.02
CA ALA A 87 -22.89 -45.81 15.23
C ALA A 87 -23.48 -44.67 16.08
N VAL A 88 -23.17 -43.43 15.73
CA VAL A 88 -23.77 -42.22 16.29
C VAL A 88 -24.28 -41.35 15.15
N THR A 89 -25.56 -40.98 15.19
CA THR A 89 -26.15 -40.01 14.26
C THR A 89 -26.48 -38.73 15.01
N LEU A 90 -25.91 -37.61 14.58
CA LEU A 90 -26.21 -36.27 15.08
C LEU A 90 -27.18 -35.56 14.14
N SER A 91 -28.45 -35.46 14.54
CA SER A 91 -29.49 -34.76 13.78
C SER A 91 -29.41 -33.24 13.95
N ALA A 92 -30.17 -32.50 13.14
CA ALA A 92 -30.29 -31.04 13.25
C ALA A 92 -30.56 -30.57 14.70
N GLY A 93 -29.69 -29.72 15.23
CA GLY A 93 -29.78 -29.21 16.61
C GLY A 93 -29.31 -30.18 17.71
N ALA A 94 -28.83 -31.38 17.35
CA ALA A 94 -28.08 -32.25 18.25
C ALA A 94 -26.64 -31.75 18.40
N GLY A 95 -26.01 -32.05 19.53
CA GLY A 95 -24.63 -31.63 19.78
C GLY A 95 -23.77 -32.72 20.38
N TRP A 96 -22.51 -32.77 19.97
CA TRP A 96 -21.45 -33.42 20.72
C TRP A 96 -20.68 -32.32 21.46
N SER A 97 -21.04 -32.10 22.74
CA SER A 97 -20.65 -30.93 23.54
C SER A 97 -19.63 -31.27 24.63
N LEU A 98 -18.74 -30.32 24.91
CA LEU A 98 -17.75 -30.39 25.98
C LEU A 98 -18.35 -29.92 27.33
N THR A 99 -19.06 -30.78 28.04
CA THR A 99 -19.16 -30.68 29.51
C THR A 99 -18.39 -31.86 30.11
N GLY A 100 -17.19 -31.61 30.64
CA GLY A 100 -16.32 -32.66 31.17
C GLY A 100 -14.90 -32.17 31.49
N PRO A 101 -14.10 -32.93 32.27
CA PRO A 101 -12.77 -32.50 32.75
C PRO A 101 -11.65 -32.58 31.70
N THR A 102 -11.89 -33.19 30.54
CA THR A 102 -10.96 -33.24 29.39
C THR A 102 -11.44 -32.26 28.31
N LEU A 103 -10.54 -31.38 27.86
CA LEU A 103 -10.83 -30.39 26.82
C LEU A 103 -10.83 -31.00 25.40
N GLU A 104 -10.55 -32.30 25.27
CA GLU A 104 -10.42 -33.04 24.01
C GLU A 104 -11.32 -34.28 24.03
N THR A 105 -11.89 -34.64 22.88
CA THR A 105 -12.61 -35.91 22.67
C THR A 105 -11.79 -36.80 21.74
N GLY A 106 -11.47 -38.02 22.16
CA GLY A 106 -10.72 -38.98 21.33
C GLY A 106 -11.47 -40.28 21.23
N VAL A 107 -11.69 -40.76 20.00
CA VAL A 107 -12.54 -41.94 19.73
C VAL A 107 -11.89 -42.89 18.71
N THR A 108 -12.18 -44.18 18.85
CA THR A 108 -11.80 -45.25 17.90
C THR A 108 -13.01 -46.12 17.59
N ASN A 109 -12.98 -46.82 16.45
CA ASN A 109 -14.02 -47.74 16.00
C ASN A 109 -15.45 -47.15 16.09
N LEU A 110 -15.62 -45.90 15.67
CA LEU A 110 -16.90 -45.18 15.68
C LEU A 110 -17.38 -44.95 14.24
N VAL A 111 -18.65 -45.23 13.97
CA VAL A 111 -19.33 -44.75 12.76
C VAL A 111 -20.10 -43.47 13.13
N LEU A 112 -19.61 -42.31 12.71
CA LEU A 112 -20.24 -41.00 13.01
C LEU A 112 -20.94 -40.45 11.77
N GLU A 113 -22.21 -40.14 11.90
CA GLU A 113 -23.02 -39.49 10.86
C GLU A 113 -23.54 -38.15 11.37
N VAL A 114 -23.18 -37.05 10.70
CA VAL A 114 -23.64 -35.70 11.04
C VAL A 114 -24.60 -35.20 9.96
N ILE A 115 -25.85 -35.01 10.37
CA ILE A 115 -26.97 -34.57 9.53
C ILE A 115 -27.62 -33.33 10.16
N GLY A 116 -26.88 -32.23 10.17
CA GLY A 116 -27.32 -30.95 10.70
C GLY A 116 -26.97 -30.72 12.17
N GLY A 117 -26.42 -31.72 12.86
CA GLY A 117 -25.91 -31.59 14.22
C GLY A 117 -24.60 -30.81 14.29
N SER A 118 -24.10 -30.59 15.50
CA SER A 118 -22.80 -29.93 15.71
C SER A 118 -21.80 -30.82 16.44
N VAL A 119 -20.59 -30.93 15.91
CA VAL A 119 -19.43 -31.48 16.64
C VAL A 119 -18.57 -30.31 17.08
N ARG A 120 -18.33 -30.17 18.39
CA ARG A 120 -17.53 -29.05 18.92
C ARG A 120 -16.01 -29.25 18.69
N PRO A 121 -15.19 -28.19 18.86
CA PRO A 121 -13.73 -28.24 18.73
C PRO A 121 -13.03 -29.38 19.46
N LEU A 122 -11.80 -29.69 19.02
CA LEU A 122 -10.88 -30.65 19.66
C LEU A 122 -11.41 -32.09 19.65
N PHE A 123 -11.95 -32.49 18.50
CA PHE A 123 -12.44 -33.85 18.25
C PHE A 123 -11.38 -34.64 17.47
N TYR A 124 -11.02 -35.83 17.96
CA TYR A 124 -10.02 -36.71 17.36
C TYR A 124 -10.66 -38.05 16.98
N ALA A 125 -10.97 -38.22 15.70
CA ALA A 125 -11.36 -39.49 15.11
C ALA A 125 -10.09 -40.28 14.73
N GLN A 126 -9.92 -41.46 15.32
CA GLN A 126 -8.72 -42.29 15.18
C GLN A 126 -9.07 -43.67 14.59
N ASP A 127 -8.20 -44.66 14.80
CA ASP A 127 -8.28 -45.99 14.20
C ASP A 127 -9.70 -46.59 14.21
N GLY A 128 -10.11 -47.10 13.05
CA GLY A 128 -11.44 -47.68 12.83
C GLY A 128 -12.60 -46.68 12.78
N CYS A 129 -12.37 -45.36 12.86
CA CYS A 129 -13.43 -44.36 12.69
C CYS A 129 -13.81 -44.14 11.23
N GLU A 130 -15.12 -44.10 10.98
CA GLU A 130 -15.73 -43.72 9.71
C GLU A 130 -16.67 -42.53 9.97
N VAL A 131 -16.35 -41.37 9.41
CA VAL A 131 -17.10 -40.13 9.64
C VAL A 131 -17.77 -39.68 8.34
N SER A 132 -19.05 -39.35 8.41
CA SER A 132 -19.82 -38.78 7.31
C SER A 132 -20.50 -37.49 7.73
N VAL A 133 -20.38 -36.45 6.91
CA VAL A 133 -21.00 -35.14 7.17
C VAL A 133 -21.77 -34.68 5.94
N SER A 134 -23.09 -34.57 6.07
CA SER A 134 -23.96 -34.10 4.98
C SER A 134 -24.43 -32.66 5.19
N SER A 135 -24.48 -32.21 6.44
CA SER A 135 -24.79 -30.85 6.87
C SER A 135 -24.48 -30.71 8.37
N GLY A 136 -24.47 -29.49 8.89
CA GLY A 136 -24.14 -29.23 10.30
C GLY A 136 -22.83 -28.47 10.46
N ALA A 137 -22.40 -28.29 11.71
CA ALA A 137 -21.21 -27.50 12.05
C ALA A 137 -20.15 -28.36 12.75
N ILE A 138 -18.92 -28.30 12.27
CA ILE A 138 -17.77 -29.04 12.79
C ILE A 138 -16.73 -28.03 13.29
N GLY A 139 -16.49 -28.04 14.60
CA GLY A 139 -15.61 -27.07 15.25
C GLY A 139 -14.13 -27.25 14.91
N SER A 140 -13.38 -26.17 15.01
CA SER A 140 -11.91 -26.17 14.83
C SER A 140 -11.18 -26.44 16.15
N PRO A 141 -10.21 -27.37 16.20
CA PRO A 141 -9.83 -28.30 15.14
C PRO A 141 -10.60 -29.63 15.20
N PHE A 142 -10.78 -30.25 14.03
CA PHE A 142 -11.24 -31.63 13.88
C PHE A 142 -10.09 -32.47 13.31
N TRP A 143 -9.66 -33.49 14.05
CA TRP A 143 -8.53 -34.35 13.69
C TRP A 143 -9.00 -35.70 13.18
N LEU A 144 -8.46 -36.09 12.03
CA LEU A 144 -8.57 -37.40 11.42
C LEU A 144 -7.17 -38.04 11.41
N GLN A 145 -6.99 -39.14 12.12
CA GLN A 145 -5.68 -39.77 12.34
C GLN A 145 -5.76 -41.30 12.27
N ASN A 146 -4.59 -41.95 12.18
CA ASN A 146 -4.43 -43.39 12.36
C ASN A 146 -5.36 -44.22 11.45
N GLY A 147 -5.48 -43.85 10.17
CA GLY A 147 -6.31 -44.57 9.21
C GLY A 147 -7.82 -44.27 9.25
N ALA A 148 -8.26 -43.34 10.09
CA ALA A 148 -9.66 -42.88 10.09
C ALA A 148 -10.08 -42.30 8.74
N THR A 149 -11.36 -42.39 8.42
CA THR A 149 -11.92 -41.91 7.15
C THR A 149 -12.98 -40.85 7.36
N LEU A 150 -13.01 -39.86 6.46
CA LEU A 150 -14.03 -38.81 6.40
C LEU A 150 -14.59 -38.75 4.98
N THR A 151 -15.91 -38.65 4.85
CA THR A 151 -16.57 -38.29 3.59
C THR A 151 -17.56 -37.18 3.86
N THR A 152 -17.53 -36.13 3.04
CA THR A 152 -18.41 -34.98 3.24
C THR A 152 -19.15 -34.61 1.96
N THR A 153 -20.44 -34.32 2.09
CA THR A 153 -21.28 -33.81 1.00
C THR A 153 -21.88 -32.43 1.30
N GLY A 154 -21.41 -31.79 2.37
CA GLY A 154 -21.96 -30.56 2.93
C GLY A 154 -21.50 -30.35 4.38
N GLY A 155 -21.98 -29.29 5.02
CA GLY A 155 -21.56 -28.90 6.37
C GLY A 155 -20.41 -27.91 6.38
N ASP A 156 -20.27 -27.23 7.51
CA ASP A 156 -19.33 -26.13 7.74
C ASP A 156 -18.26 -26.57 8.74
N PHE A 157 -17.01 -26.60 8.30
CA PHE A 157 -15.86 -26.96 9.12
C PHE A 157 -15.00 -25.73 9.36
N GLY A 158 -14.53 -25.61 10.60
CA GLY A 158 -13.39 -24.76 10.90
C GLY A 158 -12.10 -25.34 10.29
N THR A 159 -11.20 -25.87 11.13
CA THR A 159 -9.95 -26.48 10.66
C THR A 159 -10.05 -28.00 10.69
N LEU A 160 -9.80 -28.64 9.54
CA LEU A 160 -9.69 -30.09 9.40
C LEU A 160 -8.21 -30.48 9.35
N TYR A 161 -7.80 -31.43 10.19
CA TYR A 161 -6.47 -32.02 10.16
C TYR A 161 -6.54 -33.47 9.71
N VAL A 162 -5.72 -33.85 8.73
CA VAL A 162 -5.65 -35.21 8.20
C VAL A 162 -4.22 -35.72 8.27
N ALA A 163 -3.97 -36.81 9.01
CA ALA A 163 -2.62 -37.31 9.27
C ALA A 163 -2.59 -38.84 9.43
N ASP A 164 -1.38 -39.42 9.50
CA ASP A 164 -1.14 -40.77 10.01
C ASP A 164 -1.98 -41.86 9.30
N GLY A 165 -2.04 -41.83 7.95
CA GLY A 165 -2.78 -42.79 7.13
C GLY A 165 -4.26 -42.48 6.97
N ALA A 166 -4.77 -41.44 7.61
CA ALA A 166 -6.15 -41.01 7.47
C ALA A 166 -6.47 -40.48 6.06
N THR A 167 -7.73 -40.61 5.65
CA THR A 167 -8.20 -40.17 4.34
C THR A 167 -9.48 -39.35 4.43
N ALA A 168 -9.57 -38.24 3.70
CA ALA A 168 -10.80 -37.45 3.61
C ALA A 168 -11.23 -37.26 2.15
N VAL A 169 -12.51 -37.44 1.87
CA VAL A 169 -13.14 -37.13 0.57
C VAL A 169 -14.10 -35.97 0.78
N ILE A 170 -13.88 -34.89 0.04
CA ILE A 170 -14.59 -33.62 0.20
C ILE A 170 -15.39 -33.32 -1.07
N ASP A 171 -16.71 -33.29 -0.96
CA ASP A 171 -17.64 -33.09 -2.09
C ASP A 171 -18.80 -32.16 -1.70
N GLY A 172 -18.51 -30.89 -1.42
CA GLY A 172 -19.54 -29.87 -1.21
C GLY A 172 -19.57 -29.22 0.18
N SER A 173 -18.66 -29.58 1.09
CA SER A 173 -18.49 -28.87 2.37
C SER A 173 -17.76 -27.56 2.20
N THR A 174 -18.02 -26.63 3.13
CA THR A 174 -17.16 -25.47 3.35
C THR A 174 -16.16 -25.82 4.45
N ILE A 175 -14.87 -25.70 4.17
CA ILE A 175 -13.79 -25.99 5.11
C ILE A 175 -12.86 -24.78 5.14
N THR A 176 -12.88 -24.05 6.26
CA THR A 176 -12.09 -22.82 6.41
C THR A 176 -10.59 -23.07 6.18
N ARG A 177 -10.06 -24.19 6.69
CA ARG A 177 -8.69 -24.64 6.42
C ARG A 177 -8.58 -26.14 6.56
N CYS A 178 -7.99 -26.81 5.57
CA CYS A 178 -7.63 -28.22 5.64
C CYS A 178 -6.11 -28.35 5.66
N GLU A 179 -5.56 -28.97 6.69
CA GLU A 179 -4.14 -29.19 6.86
C GLU A 179 -3.84 -30.70 6.77
N VAL A 180 -3.07 -31.08 5.75
CA VAL A 180 -2.72 -32.48 5.47
C VAL A 180 -1.28 -32.73 5.89
N PHE A 181 -1.09 -33.48 6.98
CA PHE A 181 0.23 -33.83 7.51
C PHE A 181 0.73 -35.17 6.97
N ALA A 182 1.94 -35.56 7.39
CA ALA A 182 2.58 -36.84 7.09
C ALA A 182 1.60 -38.03 7.05
N GLY A 183 1.55 -38.73 5.92
CA GLY A 183 0.74 -39.94 5.74
C GLY A 183 -0.76 -39.69 5.58
N GLY A 184 -1.25 -38.46 5.75
CA GLY A 184 -2.63 -38.09 5.43
C GLY A 184 -2.85 -37.95 3.92
N HIS A 185 -4.08 -38.21 3.49
CA HIS A 185 -4.50 -38.00 2.10
C HIS A 185 -5.88 -37.34 2.02
N VAL A 186 -6.05 -36.40 1.09
CA VAL A 186 -7.34 -35.73 0.85
C VAL A 186 -7.68 -35.73 -0.63
N ASP A 187 -8.88 -36.17 -0.96
CA ASP A 187 -9.48 -36.03 -2.29
C ASP A 187 -10.50 -34.88 -2.27
N VAL A 188 -10.19 -33.80 -2.98
CA VAL A 188 -11.09 -32.66 -3.17
C VAL A 188 -11.80 -32.79 -4.52
N ILE A 189 -13.10 -33.07 -4.45
CA ILE A 189 -13.97 -33.29 -5.61
C ILE A 189 -14.92 -32.10 -5.80
N GLY A 190 -15.28 -31.42 -4.70
CA GLY A 190 -16.15 -30.25 -4.68
C GLY A 190 -16.12 -29.56 -3.32
N GLY A 191 -16.84 -28.45 -3.16
CA GLY A 191 -16.90 -27.67 -1.92
C GLY A 191 -16.14 -26.34 -2.00
N ASP A 192 -15.87 -25.72 -0.85
CA ASP A 192 -15.14 -24.45 -0.72
C ASP A 192 -14.07 -24.61 0.36
N ILE A 193 -12.79 -24.51 -0.02
CA ILE A 193 -11.66 -24.95 0.81
C ILE A 193 -10.39 -24.10 0.62
N THR A 194 -9.75 -23.78 1.73
CA THR A 194 -8.31 -23.44 1.76
C THR A 194 -7.52 -24.70 2.13
N LEU A 195 -6.55 -25.10 1.30
CA LEU A 195 -5.82 -26.35 1.43
C LEU A 195 -4.33 -26.13 1.66
N ASN A 196 -3.83 -26.63 2.79
CA ASN A 196 -2.42 -26.60 3.15
C ASN A 196 -1.91 -28.04 3.26
N VAL A 197 -1.03 -28.44 2.36
CA VAL A 197 -0.37 -29.74 2.37
C VAL A 197 0.99 -29.57 3.05
N ASP A 198 1.03 -29.99 4.32
CA ASP A 198 2.18 -30.10 5.23
C ASP A 198 2.92 -28.80 5.59
N HIS A 199 2.22 -27.82 6.17
CA HIS A 199 2.83 -26.56 6.64
C HIS A 199 3.90 -26.74 7.77
N VAL A 200 4.15 -27.96 8.29
CA VAL A 200 5.09 -28.18 9.42
C VAL A 200 5.95 -29.45 9.28
N ALA A 201 7.09 -29.31 8.58
CA ALA A 201 8.37 -30.02 8.75
C ALA A 201 8.42 -31.57 8.77
N ALA A 202 7.33 -32.29 8.54
CA ALA A 202 7.32 -33.75 8.47
C ALA A 202 6.64 -34.20 7.18
N GLY A 203 7.44 -34.25 6.11
CA GLY A 203 7.02 -34.62 4.75
C GLY A 203 6.08 -35.83 4.65
N GLY A 204 5.26 -35.83 3.59
CA GLY A 204 4.52 -37.00 3.12
C GLY A 204 3.00 -36.93 3.19
N GLY A 205 2.42 -35.75 3.45
CA GLY A 205 1.01 -35.50 3.16
C GLY A 205 0.76 -35.47 1.65
N SER A 206 -0.46 -35.80 1.23
CA SER A 206 -0.82 -35.78 -0.19
C SER A 206 -2.26 -35.34 -0.44
N ALA A 207 -2.52 -34.78 -1.61
CA ALA A 207 -3.86 -34.42 -2.03
C ALA A 207 -4.12 -34.72 -3.50
N THR A 208 -5.37 -35.05 -3.84
CA THR A 208 -5.88 -35.03 -5.22
C THR A 208 -6.93 -33.95 -5.31
N ILE A 209 -6.86 -33.09 -6.33
CA ILE A 209 -7.80 -31.99 -6.52
C ILE A 209 -8.41 -32.12 -7.91
N SER A 210 -9.74 -32.16 -7.97
CA SER A 210 -10.48 -32.31 -9.23
C SER A 210 -11.70 -31.40 -9.36
N GLY A 211 -12.08 -30.69 -8.30
CA GLY A 211 -13.17 -29.73 -8.33
C GLY A 211 -13.30 -28.91 -7.05
N GLY A 212 -14.32 -28.07 -7.00
CA GLY A 212 -14.60 -27.14 -5.91
C GLY A 212 -13.88 -25.79 -6.02
N LYS A 213 -14.20 -24.88 -5.09
CA LYS A 213 -13.54 -23.59 -4.93
C LYS A 213 -12.28 -23.77 -4.08
N LEU A 214 -11.13 -23.55 -4.69
CA LEU A 214 -9.85 -23.46 -3.99
C LEU A 214 -9.58 -22.01 -3.65
N ARG A 215 -9.62 -21.66 -2.36
CA ARG A 215 -9.31 -20.31 -1.86
C ARG A 215 -7.83 -20.10 -1.57
N GLY A 216 -7.09 -21.19 -1.40
CA GLY A 216 -5.65 -21.14 -1.20
C GLY A 216 -5.03 -22.53 -1.35
N LEU A 217 -3.80 -22.58 -1.85
CA LEU A 217 -3.02 -23.80 -2.00
C LEU A 217 -1.57 -23.59 -1.53
N ASP A 218 -1.26 -24.10 -0.35
CA ASP A 218 0.11 -24.20 0.16
C ASP A 218 0.59 -25.66 0.09
N THR A 219 1.75 -25.90 -0.51
CA THR A 219 2.38 -27.22 -0.60
C THR A 219 3.81 -27.14 -0.11
N ALA A 220 4.12 -27.80 1.00
CA ALA A 220 5.48 -27.85 1.51
C ALA A 220 6.37 -28.84 0.75
N SER A 221 7.69 -28.68 0.87
CA SER A 221 8.66 -29.62 0.30
C SER A 221 8.36 -31.06 0.72
N SER A 222 8.53 -32.03 -0.18
CA SER A 222 8.30 -33.48 0.05
C SER A 222 6.83 -33.92 0.23
N THR A 223 5.89 -33.07 -0.17
CA THR A 223 4.48 -33.44 -0.38
C THR A 223 4.21 -33.79 -1.83
N GLN A 224 3.03 -34.32 -2.10
CA GLN A 224 2.55 -34.59 -3.46
C GLN A 224 1.09 -34.16 -3.59
N THR A 225 0.81 -33.25 -4.51
CA THR A 225 -0.54 -32.81 -4.87
C THR A 225 -0.77 -33.06 -6.36
N ASP A 226 -1.79 -33.83 -6.69
CA ASP A 226 -2.19 -34.12 -8.07
C ASP A 226 -3.41 -33.24 -8.42
N ILE A 227 -3.29 -32.35 -9.41
CA ILE A 227 -4.40 -31.49 -9.86
C ILE A 227 -4.92 -31.99 -11.20
N SER A 228 -6.20 -32.38 -11.25
CA SER A 228 -6.90 -32.81 -12.46
C SER A 228 -7.74 -31.67 -13.03
N GLY A 229 -7.40 -31.22 -14.23
CA GLY A 229 -8.02 -30.05 -14.84
C GLY A 229 -7.49 -29.77 -16.24
N GLY A 230 -7.49 -28.51 -16.65
CA GLY A 230 -6.93 -28.06 -17.91
C GLY A 230 -6.77 -26.54 -17.90
N GLU A 231 -6.39 -25.96 -19.04
CA GLU A 231 -6.24 -24.50 -19.20
C GLU A 231 -5.21 -23.89 -18.20
N PHE A 232 -4.26 -24.69 -17.73
CA PHE A 232 -3.25 -24.28 -16.75
C PHE A 232 -2.31 -23.20 -17.29
N ARG A 233 -2.14 -22.10 -16.55
CA ARG A 233 -1.26 -20.99 -16.92
C ARG A 233 -0.47 -20.48 -15.73
N VAL A 234 0.79 -20.10 -15.96
CA VAL A 234 1.61 -19.28 -15.05
C VAL A 234 1.89 -17.97 -15.75
N ASP A 235 1.47 -16.85 -15.16
CA ASP A 235 1.61 -15.51 -15.72
C ASP A 235 1.08 -15.43 -17.18
N GLY A 236 -0.12 -15.97 -17.38
CA GLY A 236 -0.80 -16.02 -18.69
C GLY A 236 -0.28 -17.07 -19.66
N LEU A 237 0.92 -17.61 -19.44
CA LEU A 237 1.55 -18.60 -20.31
C LEU A 237 1.08 -20.01 -19.98
N SER A 238 0.60 -20.74 -20.99
CA SER A 238 0.18 -22.14 -20.81
C SER A 238 1.33 -23.02 -20.34
N VAL A 239 1.06 -23.84 -19.32
CA VAL A 239 2.04 -24.79 -18.76
C VAL A 239 1.47 -26.21 -18.76
N ALA A 240 2.31 -27.19 -19.06
CA ALA A 240 1.97 -28.61 -18.91
C ALA A 240 2.43 -29.18 -17.54
N HIS A 241 3.42 -28.53 -16.91
CA HIS A 241 4.03 -28.96 -15.65
C HIS A 241 4.54 -27.74 -14.88
N ILE A 242 4.60 -27.84 -13.55
CA ILE A 242 5.15 -26.80 -12.64
C ILE A 242 6.25 -27.38 -11.73
N ASN A 243 7.16 -28.17 -12.31
CA ASN A 243 8.22 -28.89 -11.56
C ASN A 243 9.11 -27.99 -10.69
N ASN A 244 9.27 -26.72 -11.05
CA ASN A 244 10.08 -25.76 -10.29
C ASN A 244 9.26 -24.98 -9.24
N GLY A 245 7.99 -25.32 -9.04
CA GLY A 245 7.05 -24.56 -8.23
C GLY A 245 6.53 -23.32 -8.98
N VAL A 246 5.73 -22.51 -8.29
CA VAL A 246 5.29 -21.20 -8.77
C VAL A 246 6.20 -20.13 -8.17
N PRO A 247 6.87 -19.30 -9.00
CA PRO A 247 7.73 -18.23 -8.50
C PRO A 247 6.98 -17.21 -7.64
N THR A 248 7.69 -16.55 -6.73
CA THR A 248 7.13 -15.41 -5.97
C THR A 248 6.75 -14.29 -6.93
N GLY A 249 5.55 -13.74 -6.74
CA GLY A 249 4.95 -12.72 -7.59
C GLY A 249 4.20 -13.26 -8.81
N SER A 250 4.30 -14.58 -9.09
CA SER A 250 3.58 -15.18 -10.21
C SER A 250 2.15 -15.60 -9.84
N VAL A 251 1.29 -15.56 -10.84
CA VAL A 251 -0.10 -16.01 -10.77
C VAL A 251 -0.22 -17.37 -11.45
N PHE A 252 -0.71 -18.38 -10.73
CA PHE A 252 -1.03 -19.68 -11.31
C PHE A 252 -2.54 -19.88 -11.36
N THR A 253 -3.05 -20.15 -12.56
CA THR A 253 -4.48 -20.33 -12.85
C THR A 253 -4.74 -21.66 -13.56
N GLY A 254 -5.98 -22.11 -13.50
CA GLY A 254 -6.47 -23.22 -14.30
C GLY A 254 -7.95 -23.49 -14.07
N THR A 255 -8.48 -24.45 -14.82
CA THR A 255 -9.85 -24.93 -14.68
C THR A 255 -9.82 -26.37 -14.20
N LEU A 256 -10.50 -26.67 -13.09
CA LEU A 256 -10.62 -28.02 -12.54
C LEU A 256 -11.55 -28.89 -13.39
N GLN A 257 -11.51 -30.20 -13.16
CA GLN A 257 -12.30 -31.18 -13.93
C GLN A 257 -13.82 -30.93 -13.87
N ASP A 258 -14.33 -30.38 -12.78
CA ASP A 258 -15.75 -30.00 -12.64
C ASP A 258 -16.12 -28.69 -13.35
N GLY A 259 -15.12 -27.96 -13.86
CA GLY A 259 -15.26 -26.70 -14.59
C GLY A 259 -15.03 -25.45 -13.75
N GLU A 260 -14.77 -25.57 -12.44
CA GLU A 260 -14.45 -24.41 -11.60
C GLU A 260 -13.05 -23.87 -11.89
N VAL A 261 -12.93 -22.54 -11.90
CA VAL A 261 -11.65 -21.85 -12.07
C VAL A 261 -11.01 -21.65 -10.70
N PHE A 262 -9.69 -21.81 -10.64
CA PHE A 262 -8.88 -21.40 -9.50
C PHE A 262 -7.84 -20.35 -9.93
N ILE A 263 -7.53 -19.45 -9.00
CA ILE A 263 -6.47 -18.45 -9.10
C ILE A 263 -5.66 -18.58 -7.81
N THR A 264 -4.35 -18.69 -7.94
CA THR A 264 -3.42 -18.74 -6.80
C THR A 264 -2.31 -17.72 -7.03
N PHE A 265 -1.96 -16.96 -6.00
CA PHE A 265 -0.96 -15.90 -6.08
C PHE A 265 0.06 -15.99 -4.94
N TYR A 266 1.31 -16.29 -5.28
CA TYR A 266 2.37 -16.42 -4.28
C TYR A 266 3.01 -15.07 -3.97
N SER A 267 2.60 -14.42 -2.86
CA SER A 267 3.15 -13.11 -2.46
C SER A 267 4.54 -13.17 -1.79
N GLY A 268 5.01 -14.36 -1.40
CA GLY A 268 6.32 -14.58 -0.79
C GLY A 268 6.38 -14.47 0.74
N PHE A 269 5.39 -13.87 1.39
CA PHE A 269 5.34 -13.74 2.86
C PHE A 269 3.94 -14.02 3.40
N GLY A 270 3.76 -15.15 4.09
CA GLY A 270 2.52 -15.48 4.78
C GLY A 270 1.29 -15.59 3.89
N SER A 271 1.47 -15.80 2.58
CA SER A 271 0.37 -16.12 1.67
C SER A 271 -0.17 -17.51 1.97
N ASP A 272 -1.50 -17.67 1.86
CA ASP A 272 -2.15 -18.99 1.85
C ASP A 272 -1.87 -19.77 0.54
N ASP A 273 -1.19 -19.13 -0.43
CA ASP A 273 -0.74 -19.72 -1.68
C ASP A 273 0.78 -19.85 -1.70
N GLN A 274 1.29 -21.07 -1.68
CA GLN A 274 2.71 -21.35 -1.92
C GLN A 274 2.88 -22.72 -2.58
N ILE A 275 3.32 -22.72 -3.84
CA ILE A 275 3.57 -23.98 -4.57
C ILE A 275 5.07 -24.20 -4.69
N ASN A 276 5.62 -25.07 -3.84
CA ASN A 276 7.05 -25.38 -3.84
C ASN A 276 7.46 -26.28 -5.02
N ALA A 277 8.76 -26.36 -5.28
CA ALA A 277 9.28 -27.17 -6.38
C ALA A 277 9.03 -28.67 -6.17
N ASN A 278 8.58 -29.34 -7.23
CA ASN A 278 8.30 -30.78 -7.31
C ASN A 278 7.27 -31.28 -6.29
N THR A 279 6.29 -30.44 -5.92
CA THR A 279 5.18 -30.83 -5.02
C THR A 279 3.86 -31.02 -5.77
N VAL A 280 3.70 -30.47 -6.97
CA VAL A 280 2.46 -30.54 -7.75
C VAL A 280 2.68 -31.21 -9.11
N ASP A 281 1.86 -32.23 -9.40
CA ASP A 281 1.70 -32.81 -10.73
C ASP A 281 0.37 -32.36 -11.35
N LEU A 282 0.40 -31.96 -12.62
CA LEU A 282 -0.78 -31.55 -13.38
C LEU A 282 -1.25 -32.68 -14.29
N PHE A 283 -2.55 -33.00 -14.22
CA PHE A 283 -3.22 -34.00 -15.05
C PHE A 283 -4.25 -33.32 -15.93
N GLU A 284 -3.91 -33.18 -17.22
CA GLU A 284 -4.83 -32.61 -18.19
C GLU A 284 -5.98 -33.59 -18.49
N VAL A 285 -7.22 -33.13 -18.31
CA VAL A 285 -8.45 -33.90 -18.54
C VAL A 285 -9.40 -33.14 -19.45
N SER A 286 -10.40 -33.85 -20.00
CA SER A 286 -11.45 -33.17 -20.76
C SER A 286 -12.30 -32.34 -19.81
N LEU A 287 -12.27 -31.02 -20.00
CA LEU A 287 -13.11 -30.09 -19.25
C LEU A 287 -14.57 -30.14 -19.73
N PRO A 288 -15.54 -29.73 -18.90
CA PRO A 288 -16.91 -29.50 -19.33
C PRO A 288 -16.95 -28.59 -20.54
N ALA A 289 -17.88 -28.83 -21.47
CA ALA A 289 -17.92 -28.09 -22.73
C ALA A 289 -18.08 -26.58 -22.46
N PRO A 290 -17.20 -25.73 -23.02
CA PRO A 290 -17.28 -24.29 -22.84
C PRO A 290 -18.60 -23.74 -23.39
N VAL A 291 -19.23 -22.80 -22.67
CA VAL A 291 -20.40 -22.07 -23.18
C VAL A 291 -19.89 -20.91 -24.04
N LEU A 292 -19.66 -21.19 -25.32
CA LEU A 292 -19.03 -20.24 -26.27
C LEU A 292 -19.96 -19.13 -26.77
N THR A 293 -21.22 -19.09 -26.32
CA THR A 293 -22.11 -17.95 -26.54
C THR A 293 -22.03 -17.02 -25.34
N PRO A 294 -21.89 -15.70 -25.52
CA PRO A 294 -21.90 -14.74 -24.43
C PRO A 294 -23.05 -15.04 -23.45
N VAL A 295 -22.70 -15.31 -22.21
CA VAL A 295 -23.66 -15.64 -21.16
C VAL A 295 -24.20 -14.33 -20.60
N VAL A 296 -25.52 -14.20 -20.49
CA VAL A 296 -26.15 -13.01 -19.89
C VAL A 296 -26.96 -13.43 -18.67
N VAL A 297 -26.59 -12.90 -17.50
CA VAL A 297 -27.31 -13.11 -16.24
C VAL A 297 -28.09 -11.85 -15.91
N SER A 298 -29.37 -11.83 -16.28
CA SER A 298 -30.25 -10.67 -16.04
C SER A 298 -31.03 -10.73 -14.72
N SER A 299 -31.08 -11.92 -14.10
CA SER A 299 -31.75 -12.17 -12.83
C SER A 299 -31.29 -13.49 -12.23
N GLY A 300 -31.28 -13.60 -10.90
CA GLY A 300 -30.86 -14.82 -10.21
C GLY A 300 -29.34 -14.98 -10.17
N MET A 301 -28.87 -16.14 -9.71
CA MET A 301 -27.45 -16.42 -9.57
C MET A 301 -26.86 -16.93 -10.90
N GLY A 302 -25.72 -16.37 -11.29
CA GLY A 302 -24.92 -16.76 -12.43
C GLY A 302 -24.03 -17.99 -12.16
N PRO A 303 -23.08 -18.28 -13.07
CA PRO A 303 -22.12 -19.36 -12.87
C PRO A 303 -21.18 -19.10 -11.68
N GLY A 304 -20.48 -20.15 -11.22
CA GLY A 304 -19.50 -20.07 -10.12
C GLY A 304 -18.19 -19.39 -10.48
N SER A 305 -17.82 -19.42 -11.77
CA SER A 305 -16.58 -18.87 -12.30
C SER A 305 -16.67 -18.55 -13.80
N LEU A 306 -15.67 -17.84 -14.32
CA LEU A 306 -15.48 -17.50 -15.73
C LEU A 306 -14.14 -18.03 -16.24
N ARG A 307 -14.23 -18.99 -17.17
CA ARG A 307 -13.08 -19.64 -17.82
C ARG A 307 -12.44 -18.77 -18.91
N PRO A 308 -11.22 -19.11 -19.35
CA PRO A 308 -10.55 -18.43 -20.45
C PRO A 308 -11.40 -18.35 -21.73
N ASP A 309 -11.27 -17.24 -22.45
CA ASP A 309 -11.91 -16.96 -23.74
C ASP A 309 -13.46 -16.92 -23.71
N HIS A 310 -14.08 -16.97 -22.52
CA HIS A 310 -15.53 -16.82 -22.35
C HIS A 310 -15.93 -15.37 -22.12
N THR A 311 -17.15 -15.03 -22.54
CA THR A 311 -17.76 -13.73 -22.21
C THR A 311 -18.97 -13.93 -21.30
N LEU A 312 -19.00 -13.22 -20.18
CA LEU A 312 -20.12 -13.17 -19.24
C LEU A 312 -20.54 -11.72 -19.03
N THR A 313 -21.84 -11.45 -19.12
CA THR A 313 -22.46 -10.16 -18.81
C THR A 313 -23.46 -10.34 -17.69
N ILE A 314 -23.35 -9.54 -16.63
CA ILE A 314 -24.38 -9.41 -15.60
C ILE A 314 -25.10 -8.06 -15.72
N ASN A 315 -26.43 -8.09 -15.64
CA ASN A 315 -27.26 -6.90 -15.71
C ASN A 315 -28.56 -7.08 -14.91
N GLY A 316 -29.39 -6.04 -14.85
CA GLY A 316 -30.67 -6.08 -14.14
C GLY A 316 -30.48 -6.41 -12.65
N THR A 317 -31.07 -7.53 -12.21
CA THR A 317 -30.91 -8.05 -10.83
C THR A 317 -30.15 -9.39 -10.83
N GLY A 318 -29.32 -9.63 -11.85
CA GLY A 318 -28.41 -10.78 -11.87
C GLY A 318 -27.36 -10.66 -10.77
N ALA A 319 -26.91 -11.80 -10.26
CA ALA A 319 -25.88 -11.87 -9.23
C ALA A 319 -24.82 -12.90 -9.59
N LEU A 320 -23.57 -12.64 -9.22
CA LEU A 320 -22.50 -13.66 -9.13
C LEU A 320 -22.27 -14.03 -7.67
N PRO A 321 -21.93 -15.28 -7.36
CA PRO A 321 -21.71 -15.72 -5.98
C PRO A 321 -20.46 -15.07 -5.38
N GLU A 322 -20.31 -15.20 -4.06
CA GLU A 322 -19.05 -14.91 -3.37
C GLU A 322 -17.91 -15.80 -3.89
N ALA A 323 -16.67 -15.31 -3.81
CA ALA A 323 -15.48 -15.97 -4.32
C ALA A 323 -15.61 -16.37 -5.80
N PHE A 324 -16.21 -15.49 -6.61
CA PHE A 324 -16.28 -15.67 -8.05
C PHE A 324 -14.91 -15.43 -8.67
N ARG A 325 -14.46 -16.33 -9.55
CA ARG A 325 -13.14 -16.27 -10.19
C ARG A 325 -13.28 -16.10 -11.69
N ALA A 326 -12.60 -15.10 -12.25
CA ALA A 326 -12.49 -14.89 -13.68
C ALA A 326 -11.04 -14.99 -14.13
N ALA A 327 -10.70 -16.01 -14.93
CA ALA A 327 -9.35 -16.16 -15.47
C ALA A 327 -9.37 -16.06 -17.00
N TYR A 328 -8.71 -15.03 -17.54
CA TYR A 328 -8.52 -14.81 -18.98
C TYR A 328 -9.82 -14.79 -19.81
N GLY A 329 -10.94 -14.40 -19.21
CA GLY A 329 -12.23 -14.19 -19.88
C GLY A 329 -12.59 -12.71 -20.00
N THR A 330 -13.75 -12.42 -20.59
CA THR A 330 -14.35 -11.09 -20.64
C THR A 330 -15.55 -11.02 -19.69
N LEU A 331 -15.46 -10.22 -18.62
CA LEU A 331 -16.52 -9.99 -17.65
C LEU A 331 -17.10 -8.58 -17.80
N ASN A 332 -18.40 -8.49 -18.10
CA ASN A 332 -19.13 -7.22 -18.20
C ASN A 332 -20.15 -7.11 -17.06
N ILE A 333 -20.08 -6.01 -16.31
CA ILE A 333 -20.97 -5.70 -15.19
C ILE A 333 -21.71 -4.40 -15.53
N ASP A 334 -22.90 -4.55 -16.11
CA ASP A 334 -23.77 -3.42 -16.51
C ASP A 334 -24.84 -3.10 -15.45
N GLY A 335 -24.91 -3.90 -14.38
CA GLY A 335 -25.92 -3.89 -13.32
C GLY A 335 -25.78 -5.12 -12.43
N GLY A 336 -26.75 -5.36 -11.55
CA GLY A 336 -26.71 -6.52 -10.66
C GLY A 336 -25.64 -6.41 -9.56
N SER A 337 -25.18 -7.55 -9.06
CA SER A 337 -24.15 -7.60 -8.01
C SER A 337 -23.18 -8.78 -8.16
N THR A 338 -21.98 -8.65 -7.60
CA THR A 338 -21.14 -9.80 -7.25
C THR A 338 -21.11 -9.94 -5.72
N GLY A 339 -20.80 -11.14 -5.22
CA GLY A 339 -20.43 -11.29 -3.81
C GLY A 339 -19.06 -10.66 -3.51
N ASP A 340 -18.62 -10.86 -2.27
CA ASP A 340 -17.26 -10.55 -1.81
C ASP A 340 -16.24 -11.52 -2.44
N ASP A 341 -14.95 -11.19 -2.37
CA ASP A 341 -13.83 -11.98 -2.89
C ASP A 341 -13.90 -12.19 -4.42
N LEU A 342 -14.25 -11.16 -5.21
CA LEU A 342 -14.13 -11.25 -6.66
C LEU A 342 -12.64 -11.28 -7.06
N GLU A 343 -12.18 -12.39 -7.63
CA GLU A 343 -10.81 -12.53 -8.12
C GLU A 343 -10.78 -12.53 -9.66
N VAL A 344 -9.87 -11.73 -10.22
CA VAL A 344 -9.68 -11.61 -11.67
C VAL A 344 -8.21 -11.83 -12.00
N ALA A 345 -7.89 -12.74 -12.92
CA ALA A 345 -6.53 -12.99 -13.40
C ALA A 345 -6.48 -12.89 -14.93
N GLY A 346 -5.80 -11.87 -15.44
CA GLY A 346 -5.80 -11.53 -16.87
C GLY A 346 -7.21 -11.25 -17.42
N GLY A 347 -7.30 -11.11 -18.74
CA GLY A 347 -8.58 -10.88 -19.44
C GLY A 347 -9.10 -9.45 -19.31
N GLU A 348 -10.35 -9.23 -19.72
CA GLU A 348 -10.98 -7.91 -19.79
C GLU A 348 -12.16 -7.82 -18.82
N VAL A 349 -12.20 -6.79 -18.00
CA VAL A 349 -13.33 -6.51 -17.10
C VAL A 349 -13.89 -5.12 -17.37
N THR A 350 -15.16 -5.03 -17.70
CA THR A 350 -15.87 -3.74 -17.83
C THR A 350 -16.93 -3.61 -16.73
N ILE A 351 -16.88 -2.53 -15.97
CA ILE A 351 -17.82 -2.20 -14.90
C ILE A 351 -18.53 -0.90 -15.27
N ALA A 352 -19.70 -1.02 -15.89
CA ALA A 352 -20.52 0.13 -16.29
C ALA A 352 -21.59 0.48 -15.24
N GLY A 353 -21.92 -0.45 -14.34
CA GLY A 353 -22.92 -0.29 -13.28
C GLY A 353 -22.81 -1.40 -12.22
N GLY A 354 -23.87 -1.61 -11.45
CA GLY A 354 -23.94 -2.68 -10.45
C GLY A 354 -23.08 -2.44 -9.20
N ALA A 355 -22.99 -3.47 -8.36
CA ALA A 355 -22.21 -3.45 -7.12
C ALA A 355 -21.34 -4.71 -7.01
N ILE A 356 -20.03 -4.52 -6.93
CA ILE A 356 -19.07 -5.55 -6.53
C ILE A 356 -18.91 -5.50 -5.01
N GLY A 357 -18.82 -6.67 -4.38
CA GLY A 357 -18.59 -6.79 -2.94
C GLY A 357 -17.23 -6.26 -2.48
N ASN A 358 -16.84 -6.62 -1.26
CA ASN A 358 -15.53 -6.31 -0.70
C ASN A 358 -14.45 -7.25 -1.23
N ASP A 359 -13.19 -6.90 -0.98
CA ASP A 359 -12.03 -7.77 -1.21
C ASP A 359 -11.87 -8.20 -2.68
N MET A 360 -12.18 -7.29 -3.62
CA MET A 360 -11.88 -7.54 -5.03
C MET A 360 -10.36 -7.56 -5.25
N GLN A 361 -9.86 -8.63 -5.87
CA GLN A 361 -8.45 -8.81 -6.18
C GLN A 361 -8.26 -8.97 -7.69
N VAL A 362 -7.35 -8.19 -8.24
CA VAL A 362 -7.03 -8.20 -9.67
C VAL A 362 -5.56 -8.55 -9.84
N PHE A 363 -5.26 -9.54 -10.66
CA PHE A 363 -3.93 -10.13 -10.83
C PHE A 363 -3.48 -10.17 -12.29
N GLY A 364 -2.16 -10.16 -12.46
CA GLY A 364 -1.52 -10.36 -13.76
C GLY A 364 -1.84 -9.23 -14.73
N ASP A 365 -1.89 -9.55 -16.01
CA ASP A 365 -2.15 -8.65 -17.13
C ASP A 365 -3.65 -8.39 -17.36
N ALA A 366 -4.42 -8.23 -16.29
CA ALA A 366 -5.85 -7.92 -16.40
C ALA A 366 -6.07 -6.44 -16.78
N ASP A 367 -6.95 -6.22 -17.75
CA ASP A 367 -7.39 -4.90 -18.20
C ASP A 367 -8.78 -4.60 -17.62
N VAL A 368 -8.87 -3.63 -16.70
CA VAL A 368 -10.12 -3.27 -16.04
C VAL A 368 -10.55 -1.86 -16.41
N LEU A 369 -11.75 -1.71 -16.96
CA LEU A 369 -12.39 -0.43 -17.25
C LEU A 369 -13.63 -0.25 -16.37
N MET A 370 -13.64 0.76 -15.52
CA MET A 370 -14.78 1.13 -14.68
C MET A 370 -15.34 2.49 -15.11
N THR A 371 -16.55 2.50 -15.67
CA THR A 371 -17.27 3.73 -16.10
C THR A 371 -18.48 4.05 -15.23
N GLY A 372 -18.74 3.28 -14.17
CA GLY A 372 -19.82 3.47 -13.23
C GLY A 372 -19.89 2.35 -12.20
N GLY A 373 -20.98 2.29 -11.43
CA GLY A 373 -21.17 1.25 -10.41
C GLY A 373 -20.39 1.51 -9.12
N SER A 374 -20.27 0.48 -8.29
CA SER A 374 -19.50 0.53 -7.06
C SER A 374 -18.68 -0.75 -6.81
N ILE A 375 -17.48 -0.59 -6.26
CA ILE A 375 -16.68 -1.65 -5.64
C ILE A 375 -16.67 -1.41 -4.13
N GLY A 376 -16.76 -2.47 -3.32
CA GLY A 376 -16.69 -2.43 -1.86
C GLY A 376 -15.33 -1.97 -1.32
N THR A 377 -15.02 -2.36 -0.09
CA THR A 377 -13.70 -2.07 0.51
C THR A 377 -12.63 -3.01 -0.02
N ASP A 378 -11.36 -2.64 0.18
CA ASP A 378 -10.20 -3.51 -0.02
C ASP A 378 -10.00 -3.96 -1.47
N LEU A 379 -10.17 -3.06 -2.45
CA LEU A 379 -9.75 -3.33 -3.83
C LEU A 379 -8.21 -3.41 -3.91
N GLN A 380 -7.69 -4.56 -4.32
CA GLN A 380 -6.26 -4.80 -4.48
C GLN A 380 -5.90 -5.06 -5.93
N LEU A 381 -5.02 -4.22 -6.48
CA LEU A 381 -4.43 -4.40 -7.81
C LEU A 381 -3.01 -4.94 -7.64
N TRP A 382 -2.78 -6.16 -8.12
CA TRP A 382 -1.50 -6.84 -8.06
C TRP A 382 -0.63 -6.55 -9.30
N ASP A 383 0.53 -7.21 -9.39
CA ASP A 383 1.54 -6.92 -10.41
C ASP A 383 1.00 -7.10 -11.84
N GLY A 384 1.33 -6.13 -12.69
CA GLY A 384 0.95 -6.09 -14.11
C GLY A 384 -0.44 -5.54 -14.45
N VAL A 385 -1.26 -5.17 -13.46
CA VAL A 385 -2.66 -4.76 -13.70
C VAL A 385 -2.76 -3.35 -14.28
N GLU A 386 -3.62 -3.17 -15.28
CA GLU A 386 -4.06 -1.87 -15.80
C GLU A 386 -5.53 -1.63 -15.40
N PHE A 387 -5.79 -0.54 -14.67
CA PHE A 387 -7.13 -0.20 -14.21
C PHE A 387 -7.47 1.25 -14.55
N ASP A 388 -8.43 1.43 -15.46
CA ASP A 388 -8.99 2.71 -15.89
C ASP A 388 -10.29 3.00 -15.13
N PHE A 389 -10.24 3.93 -14.18
CA PHE A 389 -11.36 4.41 -13.38
C PHE A 389 -11.91 5.74 -13.90
N VAL A 390 -12.97 5.66 -14.69
CA VAL A 390 -13.60 6.81 -15.35
C VAL A 390 -14.66 7.47 -14.48
N ASP A 391 -15.54 6.69 -13.85
CA ASP A 391 -16.59 7.16 -12.92
C ASP A 391 -17.07 6.00 -12.02
N GLY A 392 -17.81 6.32 -10.96
CA GLY A 392 -18.34 5.37 -9.97
C GLY A 392 -17.77 5.58 -8.57
N VAL A 393 -17.83 4.53 -7.74
CA VAL A 393 -17.35 4.58 -6.35
C VAL A 393 -16.51 3.35 -6.03
N ILE A 394 -15.29 3.53 -5.56
CA ILE A 394 -14.48 2.50 -4.92
C ILE A 394 -14.46 2.80 -3.42
N GLY A 395 -14.65 1.77 -2.59
CA GLY A 395 -14.66 1.89 -1.13
C GLY A 395 -13.32 2.27 -0.52
N GLN A 396 -13.20 2.02 0.78
CA GLN A 396 -11.98 2.32 1.54
C GLN A 396 -10.89 1.28 1.26
N ASP A 397 -9.65 1.59 1.66
CA ASP A 397 -8.52 0.65 1.70
C ASP A 397 -8.12 0.09 0.32
N PHE A 398 -8.22 0.94 -0.70
CA PHE A 398 -7.70 0.66 -2.04
C PHE A 398 -6.16 0.56 -2.05
N SER A 399 -5.62 -0.39 -2.81
CA SER A 399 -4.17 -0.56 -2.96
C SER A 399 -3.75 -0.87 -4.39
N THR A 400 -2.92 -0.02 -5.00
CA THR A 400 -2.10 -0.40 -6.16
C THR A 400 -0.78 -1.02 -5.69
N ARG A 401 -0.44 -2.22 -6.16
CA ARG A 401 0.83 -2.89 -5.82
C ARG A 401 1.87 -2.70 -6.93
N ALA A 402 3.09 -3.17 -6.66
CA ALA A 402 4.22 -3.06 -7.57
C ALA A 402 3.85 -3.48 -8.99
N GLY A 403 4.24 -2.67 -9.98
CA GLY A 403 4.01 -2.92 -11.41
C GLY A 403 2.60 -2.65 -11.93
N SER A 404 1.62 -2.35 -11.05
CA SER A 404 0.28 -1.96 -11.48
C SER A 404 0.18 -0.47 -11.85
N THR A 405 -0.75 -0.16 -12.75
CA THR A 405 -1.12 1.20 -13.15
C THR A 405 -2.60 1.45 -12.88
N PHE A 406 -2.90 2.51 -12.12
CA PHE A 406 -4.26 2.97 -11.90
C PHE A 406 -4.44 4.38 -12.44
N THR A 407 -5.36 4.54 -13.40
CA THR A 407 -5.67 5.83 -14.04
C THR A 407 -7.08 6.25 -13.65
N MET A 408 -7.22 7.40 -13.01
CA MET A 408 -8.50 7.94 -12.56
C MET A 408 -8.83 9.26 -13.26
N SER A 409 -10.00 9.34 -13.90
CA SER A 409 -10.50 10.56 -14.56
C SER A 409 -11.78 11.14 -13.97
N GLY A 410 -12.43 10.43 -13.05
CA GLY A 410 -13.67 10.82 -12.41
C GLY A 410 -14.03 9.87 -11.26
N GLY A 411 -15.25 9.99 -10.73
CA GLY A 411 -15.72 9.15 -9.62
C GLY A 411 -15.12 9.49 -8.25
N VAL A 412 -15.32 8.58 -7.30
CA VAL A 412 -14.86 8.69 -5.91
C VAL A 412 -14.07 7.45 -5.52
N LEU A 413 -12.83 7.66 -5.06
CA LEU A 413 -12.03 6.67 -4.35
C LEU A 413 -12.14 6.94 -2.84
N GLY A 414 -12.43 5.92 -2.05
CA GLY A 414 -12.62 6.04 -0.60
C GLY A 414 -11.35 6.45 0.17
N THR A 415 -11.46 6.41 1.50
CA THR A 415 -10.36 6.79 2.40
C THR A 415 -9.28 5.71 2.49
N SER A 416 -8.10 6.09 2.97
CA SER A 416 -6.99 5.16 3.25
C SER A 416 -6.43 4.44 2.02
N GLY A 417 -6.60 5.01 0.83
CA GLY A 417 -6.00 4.46 -0.39
C GLY A 417 -4.47 4.55 -0.37
N GLN A 418 -3.79 3.63 -1.06
CA GLN A 418 -2.34 3.66 -1.19
C GLN A 418 -1.86 3.39 -2.61
N ALA A 419 -0.84 4.15 -3.01
CA ALA A 419 0.05 3.82 -4.10
C ALA A 419 1.28 3.10 -3.55
N ALA A 420 1.29 1.76 -3.59
CA ALA A 420 2.39 0.99 -3.02
C ALA A 420 3.66 1.10 -3.86
N ALA A 421 4.77 0.58 -3.33
CA ALA A 421 6.07 0.71 -3.95
C ALA A 421 6.10 0.17 -5.39
N PHE A 422 6.76 0.90 -6.30
CA PHE A 422 6.87 0.55 -7.72
C PHE A 422 5.53 0.52 -8.50
N SER A 423 4.48 1.15 -8.00
CA SER A 423 3.21 1.33 -8.73
C SER A 423 3.14 2.68 -9.46
N THR A 424 2.19 2.80 -10.38
CA THR A 424 1.86 4.07 -11.06
C THR A 424 0.43 4.47 -10.71
N PHE A 425 0.23 5.71 -10.26
CA PHE A 425 -1.10 6.26 -9.98
C PHE A 425 -1.27 7.62 -10.67
N ILE A 426 -2.27 7.73 -11.55
CA ILE A 426 -2.52 8.92 -12.35
C ILE A 426 -3.92 9.45 -12.03
N LEU A 427 -4.01 10.67 -11.50
CA LEU A 427 -5.27 11.37 -11.24
C LEU A 427 -5.42 12.55 -12.20
N THR A 428 -6.47 12.51 -13.02
CA THR A 428 -6.85 13.56 -13.98
C THR A 428 -8.22 14.17 -13.68
N GLY A 429 -8.99 13.57 -12.76
CA GLY A 429 -10.29 14.05 -12.31
C GLY A 429 -10.90 13.16 -11.22
N GLY A 430 -11.98 13.62 -10.57
CA GLY A 430 -12.64 12.90 -9.47
C GLY A 430 -12.12 13.27 -8.08
N THR A 431 -12.45 12.46 -7.07
CA THR A 431 -12.09 12.69 -5.66
C THR A 431 -11.45 11.46 -5.02
N VAL A 432 -10.28 11.64 -4.42
CA VAL A 432 -9.62 10.64 -3.57
C VAL A 432 -9.84 11.03 -2.11
N GLY A 433 -10.30 10.06 -1.31
CA GLY A 433 -10.59 10.25 0.10
C GLY A 433 -9.36 10.59 0.97
N THR A 434 -9.62 10.87 2.23
CA THR A 434 -8.57 11.27 3.19
C THR A 434 -7.52 10.18 3.40
N GLY A 435 -6.29 10.60 3.68
CA GLY A 435 -5.24 9.69 4.14
C GLY A 435 -4.52 8.91 3.04
N PHE A 436 -4.55 9.40 1.79
CA PHE A 436 -3.87 8.73 0.69
C PHE A 436 -2.34 8.67 0.90
N GLU A 437 -1.76 7.48 0.78
CA GLU A 437 -0.33 7.26 1.00
C GLU A 437 0.42 6.88 -0.29
N VAL A 438 1.58 7.49 -0.50
CA VAL A 438 2.47 7.24 -1.64
C VAL A 438 3.77 6.62 -1.16
N PHE A 439 4.07 5.39 -1.59
CA PHE A 439 5.22 4.61 -1.14
C PHE A 439 6.44 4.69 -2.07
N ALA A 440 7.58 4.21 -1.57
CA ALA A 440 8.88 4.31 -2.22
C ALA A 440 8.87 3.83 -3.68
N ASN A 441 9.52 4.58 -4.57
CA ASN A 441 9.64 4.26 -5.99
C ASN A 441 8.31 4.14 -6.77
N SER A 442 7.20 4.62 -6.22
CA SER A 442 5.98 4.83 -7.02
C SER A 442 6.09 6.12 -7.83
N ASP A 443 5.39 6.16 -8.97
CA ASP A 443 5.20 7.35 -9.80
C ASP A 443 3.75 7.81 -9.66
N VAL A 444 3.54 8.90 -8.92
CA VAL A 444 2.20 9.46 -8.69
C VAL A 444 2.10 10.84 -9.33
N GLN A 445 1.09 11.01 -10.18
CA GLN A 445 0.80 12.26 -10.85
C GLN A 445 -0.63 12.70 -10.59
N ILE A 446 -0.81 13.94 -10.14
CA ILE A 446 -2.14 14.54 -9.91
C ILE A 446 -2.24 15.81 -10.75
N SER A 447 -2.84 15.68 -11.93
CA SER A 447 -3.02 16.75 -12.93
C SER A 447 -4.45 17.27 -13.00
N GLY A 448 -5.36 16.66 -12.23
CA GLY A 448 -6.75 17.09 -12.09
C GLY A 448 -7.38 16.44 -10.86
N GLY A 449 -8.62 16.80 -10.55
CA GLY A 449 -9.35 16.24 -9.40
C GLY A 449 -8.83 16.73 -8.05
N VAL A 450 -9.33 16.10 -6.98
CA VAL A 450 -9.07 16.50 -5.59
C VAL A 450 -8.60 15.30 -4.78
N VAL A 451 -7.48 15.42 -4.09
CA VAL A 451 -7.11 14.55 -2.98
C VAL A 451 -7.47 15.27 -1.68
N GLN A 452 -8.28 14.64 -0.85
CA GLN A 452 -8.68 15.19 0.44
C GLN A 452 -7.50 15.21 1.44
N THR A 453 -7.78 15.62 2.67
CA THR A 453 -6.73 15.87 3.66
C THR A 453 -5.93 14.64 4.08
N GLY A 454 -4.70 14.89 4.57
CA GLY A 454 -3.89 13.85 5.22
C GLY A 454 -3.01 13.04 4.26
N MET A 455 -2.70 13.57 3.08
CA MET A 455 -1.82 12.90 2.13
C MET A 455 -0.43 12.68 2.72
N LYS A 456 0.18 11.51 2.47
CA LYS A 456 1.55 11.21 2.90
C LYS A 456 2.41 10.74 1.75
N VAL A 457 3.51 11.44 1.50
CA VAL A 457 4.55 11.03 0.54
C VAL A 457 5.69 10.40 1.34
N ARG A 458 5.85 9.08 1.27
CA ARG A 458 6.85 8.34 2.04
C ARG A 458 8.26 8.54 1.47
N GLN A 459 9.27 8.13 2.23
CA GLN A 459 10.66 8.23 1.81
C GLN A 459 10.89 7.52 0.46
N SER A 460 11.70 8.12 -0.41
CA SER A 460 11.99 7.66 -1.78
C SER A 460 10.77 7.60 -2.71
N ALA A 461 9.61 8.13 -2.31
CA ALA A 461 8.47 8.32 -3.21
C ALA A 461 8.60 9.65 -3.96
N VAL A 462 8.04 9.72 -5.16
CA VAL A 462 7.94 10.96 -5.95
C VAL A 462 6.47 11.23 -6.25
N LEU A 463 6.01 12.42 -5.88
CA LEU A 463 4.70 12.95 -6.22
C LEU A 463 4.87 14.19 -7.10
N THR A 464 4.29 14.16 -8.29
CA THR A 464 4.25 15.31 -9.21
C THR A 464 2.84 15.88 -9.27
N LEU A 465 2.72 17.19 -9.15
CA LEU A 465 1.46 17.94 -9.12
C LEU A 465 1.42 18.98 -10.25
N PRO A 466 1.12 18.58 -11.49
CA PRO A 466 0.92 19.51 -12.59
C PRO A 466 -0.34 20.38 -12.43
N ALA A 467 -0.46 21.40 -13.26
CA ALA A 467 -1.62 22.28 -13.30
C ALA A 467 -2.95 21.54 -13.42
N GLY A 468 -3.90 21.87 -12.53
CA GLY A 468 -5.26 21.34 -12.51
C GLY A 468 -5.57 20.44 -11.30
N GLY A 469 -4.55 19.87 -10.66
CA GLY A 469 -4.70 19.05 -9.46
C GLY A 469 -4.91 19.87 -8.17
N THR A 470 -5.59 19.27 -7.19
CA THR A 470 -5.75 19.85 -5.85
C THR A 470 -5.44 18.83 -4.74
N ILE A 471 -4.70 19.26 -3.72
CA ILE A 471 -4.60 18.59 -2.41
C ILE A 471 -5.22 19.52 -1.38
N GLU A 472 -6.27 19.09 -0.66
CA GLU A 472 -7.05 20.01 0.18
C GLU A 472 -6.29 20.61 1.37
N ALA A 473 -5.55 19.80 2.13
CA ALA A 473 -4.74 20.23 3.27
C ALA A 473 -3.93 19.06 3.86
N GLN A 474 -3.02 19.36 4.78
CA GLN A 474 -2.35 18.37 5.65
C GLN A 474 -1.56 17.33 4.86
N ALA A 475 -0.63 17.79 4.05
CA ALA A 475 0.27 16.91 3.31
C ALA A 475 1.61 16.76 4.03
N LEU A 476 1.99 15.53 4.39
CA LEU A 476 3.29 15.22 4.95
C LEU A 476 4.21 14.62 3.88
N VAL A 477 5.34 15.27 3.64
CA VAL A 477 6.32 14.87 2.64
C VAL A 477 7.60 14.40 3.32
N LEU A 478 7.93 13.12 3.15
CA LEU A 478 9.18 12.47 3.55
C LEU A 478 9.99 11.99 2.33
N GLY A 479 9.37 11.97 1.15
CA GLY A 479 10.00 11.76 -0.15
C GLY A 479 10.16 13.09 -0.88
N THR A 480 9.78 13.12 -2.16
CA THR A 480 9.82 14.33 -2.98
C THR A 480 8.43 14.69 -3.48
N MET A 481 8.04 15.96 -3.35
CA MET A 481 6.85 16.54 -3.94
C MET A 481 7.24 17.69 -4.88
N ILE A 482 6.71 17.69 -6.11
CA ILE A 482 6.94 18.74 -7.10
C ILE A 482 5.59 19.40 -7.42
N VAL A 483 5.43 20.66 -7.04
CA VAL A 483 4.26 21.49 -7.32
C VAL A 483 4.53 22.35 -8.55
N ASP A 484 3.85 22.05 -9.66
CA ASP A 484 3.96 22.77 -10.92
C ASP A 484 2.57 23.15 -11.46
N GLY A 485 1.94 24.09 -10.76
CA GLY A 485 0.68 24.71 -11.18
C GLY A 485 -0.57 24.19 -10.47
N ALA A 486 -0.41 23.20 -9.59
CA ALA A 486 -1.48 22.68 -8.74
C ALA A 486 -1.79 23.62 -7.55
N ASP A 487 -2.92 23.32 -6.89
CA ASP A 487 -3.31 23.95 -5.62
C ASP A 487 -3.12 22.96 -4.47
N VAL A 488 -2.21 23.27 -3.54
CA VAL A 488 -2.00 22.51 -2.32
C VAL A 488 -2.48 23.39 -1.18
N GLY A 489 -3.45 22.94 -0.38
CA GLY A 489 -3.97 23.76 0.71
C GLY A 489 -3.04 23.85 1.91
N ASP A 490 -3.63 24.14 3.05
CA ASP A 490 -2.90 24.49 4.27
C ASP A 490 -2.13 23.29 4.86
N GLU A 491 -1.14 23.58 5.71
CA GLU A 491 -0.39 22.57 6.48
C GLU A 491 0.40 21.57 5.59
N LEU A 492 1.07 22.09 4.54
CA LEU A 492 2.08 21.33 3.82
C LEU A 492 3.37 21.23 4.65
N MET A 493 3.83 20.01 4.91
CA MET A 493 4.98 19.74 5.77
C MET A 493 6.05 18.96 5.02
N ALA A 494 7.22 19.58 4.79
CA ALA A 494 8.45 18.87 4.48
C ALA A 494 9.05 18.31 5.78
N GLY A 495 8.84 17.02 6.02
CA GLY A 495 9.33 16.28 7.18
C GLY A 495 10.79 15.83 7.02
N ASN A 496 11.22 14.90 7.88
CA ASN A 496 12.61 14.45 7.91
C ASN A 496 13.11 13.92 6.56
N HIS A 497 14.08 14.64 5.96
CA HIS A 497 14.64 14.45 4.62
C HIS A 497 13.62 14.56 3.46
N GLY A 498 12.43 15.07 3.72
CA GLY A 498 11.44 15.38 2.70
C GLY A 498 11.83 16.62 1.92
N LEU A 499 11.53 16.62 0.63
CA LEU A 499 11.85 17.70 -0.30
C LEU A 499 10.58 18.15 -1.02
N VAL A 500 10.27 19.44 -0.93
CA VAL A 500 9.14 20.07 -1.62
C VAL A 500 9.68 21.12 -2.58
N HIS A 501 9.43 20.95 -3.88
CA HIS A 501 9.75 21.94 -4.91
C HIS A 501 8.48 22.64 -5.35
N ILE A 502 8.45 23.97 -5.25
CA ILE A 502 7.34 24.82 -5.68
C ILE A 502 7.83 25.63 -6.87
N LEU A 503 7.43 25.19 -8.06
CA LEU A 503 7.79 25.80 -9.35
C LEU A 503 6.74 26.82 -9.79
N SER A 504 5.47 26.47 -9.62
CA SER A 504 4.32 27.31 -9.91
C SER A 504 3.08 26.81 -9.15
N GLY A 505 1.95 27.54 -9.22
CA GLY A 505 0.72 27.17 -8.50
C GLY A 505 0.60 27.84 -7.14
N THR A 506 -0.21 27.25 -6.26
CA THR A 506 -0.51 27.78 -4.92
C THR A 506 -0.25 26.74 -3.85
N VAL A 507 0.41 27.16 -2.76
CA VAL A 507 0.48 26.44 -1.50
C VAL A 507 -0.20 27.29 -0.44
N GLY A 508 -1.07 26.68 0.36
CA GLY A 508 -1.83 27.35 1.42
C GLY A 508 -0.96 27.87 2.57
N ALA A 509 -1.63 28.28 3.64
CA ALA A 509 -0.96 28.76 4.85
C ALA A 509 -0.33 27.62 5.65
N ASN A 510 0.57 27.98 6.58
CA ASN A 510 1.25 27.05 7.47
C ASN A 510 2.08 25.98 6.73
N CYS A 511 2.78 26.37 5.66
CA CYS A 511 3.81 25.52 5.07
C CYS A 511 5.00 25.41 6.04
N ILE A 512 5.54 24.20 6.25
CA ILE A 512 6.58 23.93 7.26
C ILE A 512 7.72 23.11 6.67
N ALA A 513 8.96 23.56 6.85
CA ALA A 513 10.17 22.76 6.72
C ALA A 513 10.68 22.38 8.12
N LEU A 514 10.76 21.08 8.44
CA LEU A 514 11.17 20.59 9.75
C LEU A 514 12.12 19.39 9.67
N GLU A 515 12.96 19.19 10.69
CA GLU A 515 13.75 17.97 10.90
C GLU A 515 14.68 17.61 9.71
N ASN A 516 15.41 18.56 9.14
CA ASN A 516 16.18 18.40 7.89
C ASN A 516 15.32 18.23 6.62
N GLY A 517 14.02 18.53 6.70
CA GLY A 517 13.17 18.73 5.53
C GLY A 517 13.51 20.04 4.81
N GLU A 518 13.26 20.06 3.51
CA GLU A 518 13.62 21.14 2.61
C GLU A 518 12.43 21.60 1.78
N VAL A 519 12.26 22.92 1.68
CA VAL A 519 11.31 23.57 0.77
C VAL A 519 12.10 24.44 -0.19
N GLN A 520 11.80 24.36 -1.48
CA GLN A 520 12.39 25.21 -2.52
C GLN A 520 11.27 25.97 -3.23
N VAL A 521 11.36 27.31 -3.24
CA VAL A 521 10.38 28.19 -3.90
C VAL A 521 11.08 28.92 -5.04
N SER A 522 10.71 28.55 -6.26
CA SER A 522 11.20 29.22 -7.49
C SER A 522 10.13 29.99 -8.25
N GLY A 523 8.86 29.72 -7.93
CA GLY A 523 7.72 30.45 -8.45
C GLY A 523 6.47 30.18 -7.62
N GLY A 524 5.30 30.54 -8.16
CA GLY A 524 4.01 30.35 -7.49
C GLY A 524 3.80 31.25 -6.27
N VAL A 525 2.82 30.88 -5.45
CA VAL A 525 2.45 31.59 -4.22
C VAL A 525 2.44 30.61 -3.05
N VAL A 526 3.15 30.93 -1.98
CA VAL A 526 3.04 30.27 -0.68
C VAL A 526 2.27 31.17 0.26
N GLY A 527 1.30 30.62 0.98
CA GLY A 527 0.45 31.36 1.89
C GLY A 527 1.18 31.93 3.11
N ASP A 528 0.39 32.46 4.04
CA ASP A 528 0.90 33.01 5.29
C ASP A 528 1.50 31.90 6.20
N ASP A 529 2.29 32.32 7.20
CA ASP A 529 2.80 31.46 8.28
C ASP A 529 3.79 30.36 7.82
N LEU A 530 4.54 30.62 6.74
CA LEU A 530 5.67 29.79 6.33
C LEU A 530 6.68 29.67 7.48
N THR A 531 7.04 28.45 7.85
CA THR A 531 7.89 28.18 9.01
C THR A 531 9.03 27.22 8.67
N VAL A 532 10.25 27.61 9.02
CA VAL A 532 11.44 26.75 9.03
C VAL A 532 11.85 26.53 10.47
N ASP A 533 11.90 25.26 10.88
CA ASP A 533 12.09 24.88 12.27
C ASP A 533 13.01 23.67 12.41
N ASN A 534 13.64 23.50 13.57
CA ASN A 534 14.39 22.31 13.98
C ASN A 534 15.27 21.73 12.84
N PHE A 535 16.28 22.50 12.40
CA PHE A 535 17.20 22.13 11.30
C PHE A 535 16.57 22.01 9.90
N GLY A 536 15.33 22.47 9.70
CA GLY A 536 14.75 22.62 8.37
C GLY A 536 15.54 23.61 7.50
N HIS A 537 15.40 23.45 6.18
CA HIS A 537 16.00 24.33 5.19
C HIS A 537 14.94 24.90 4.26
N ILE A 538 15.12 26.14 3.83
CA ILE A 538 14.36 26.72 2.73
C ILE A 538 15.26 27.51 1.79
N THR A 539 14.99 27.38 0.49
CA THR A 539 15.52 28.26 -0.55
C THR A 539 14.38 29.01 -1.23
N VAL A 540 14.54 30.32 -1.43
CA VAL A 540 13.61 31.17 -2.19
C VAL A 540 14.38 31.94 -3.25
N ASP A 541 14.20 31.58 -4.52
CA ASP A 541 14.82 32.28 -5.66
C ASP A 541 13.78 33.03 -6.53
N GLY A 542 12.49 32.80 -6.28
CA GLY A 542 11.37 33.44 -6.97
C GLY A 542 10.04 33.29 -6.23
N GLY A 543 8.94 33.61 -6.91
CA GLY A 543 7.58 33.48 -6.36
C GLY A 543 7.19 34.54 -5.32
N GLU A 544 6.04 34.30 -4.68
CA GLU A 544 5.52 35.11 -3.57
C GLU A 544 5.38 34.24 -2.31
N VAL A 545 5.89 34.74 -1.19
CA VAL A 545 5.64 34.18 0.15
C VAL A 545 4.75 35.16 0.90
N GLY A 546 3.69 34.65 1.50
CA GLY A 546 2.73 35.42 2.29
C GLY A 546 3.35 36.06 3.54
N LYS A 547 2.48 36.49 4.46
CA LYS A 547 2.90 37.17 5.68
C LYS A 547 3.44 36.16 6.69
N ARG A 548 4.20 36.65 7.68
CA ARG A 548 4.63 35.89 8.86
C ARG A 548 5.53 34.71 8.47
N PHE A 549 6.65 35.01 7.84
CA PHE A 549 7.68 34.00 7.53
C PHE A 549 8.63 33.86 8.73
N TYR A 550 8.65 32.68 9.36
CA TYR A 550 9.47 32.38 10.52
C TYR A 550 10.63 31.44 10.19
N VAL A 551 11.84 31.81 10.58
CA VAL A 551 13.01 30.90 10.62
C VAL A 551 13.44 30.79 12.08
N ARG A 552 13.49 29.59 12.66
CA ARG A 552 13.73 29.40 14.10
C ARG A 552 14.41 28.08 14.43
N ASN A 553 14.93 27.96 15.66
CA ASN A 553 15.50 26.72 16.23
C ASN A 553 16.50 26.03 15.28
N LEU A 554 17.55 26.76 14.87
CA LEU A 554 18.58 26.27 13.94
C LEU A 554 18.08 25.98 12.52
N GLY A 555 16.88 26.46 12.16
CA GLY A 555 16.42 26.52 10.78
C GLY A 555 17.27 27.46 9.93
N THR A 556 17.37 27.15 8.65
CA THR A 556 18.20 27.90 7.70
C THR A 556 17.37 28.38 6.51
N ALA A 557 17.60 29.61 6.06
CA ALA A 557 16.95 30.18 4.89
C ALA A 557 17.97 30.85 3.96
N SER A 558 17.87 30.57 2.67
CA SER A 558 18.63 31.21 1.60
C SER A 558 17.68 31.90 0.64
N ILE A 559 17.76 33.21 0.52
CA ILE A 559 16.81 34.03 -0.25
C ILE A 559 17.59 34.86 -1.28
N SER A 560 17.43 34.53 -2.57
CA SER A 560 18.06 35.22 -3.68
C SER A 560 17.08 36.00 -4.56
N GLY A 561 15.77 35.77 -4.38
CA GLY A 561 14.72 36.44 -5.16
C GLY A 561 13.35 36.33 -4.50
N GLY A 562 12.30 36.61 -5.29
CA GLY A 562 10.90 36.55 -4.86
C GLY A 562 10.42 37.78 -4.06
N VAL A 563 9.13 37.73 -3.70
CA VAL A 563 8.46 38.74 -2.86
C VAL A 563 8.10 38.10 -1.53
N ILE A 564 8.62 38.66 -0.44
CA ILE A 564 8.33 38.23 0.93
C ILE A 564 7.37 39.24 1.56
N GLY A 565 6.23 38.72 2.03
CA GLY A 565 5.19 39.52 2.66
C GLY A 565 5.62 40.19 3.97
N THR A 566 4.67 40.90 4.58
CA THR A 566 4.87 41.54 5.88
C THR A 566 5.27 40.50 6.96
N ASP A 567 6.14 40.88 7.90
CA ASP A 567 6.55 40.08 9.07
C ASP A 567 7.49 38.92 8.72
N PHE A 568 8.72 39.24 8.34
CA PHE A 568 9.79 38.25 8.33
C PHE A 568 10.45 38.19 9.72
N HIS A 569 10.63 36.99 10.27
CA HIS A 569 11.21 36.80 11.60
C HIS A 569 12.35 35.76 11.57
N ALA A 570 13.59 36.24 11.67
CA ALA A 570 14.75 35.42 12.02
C ALA A 570 14.79 35.28 13.55
N LYS A 571 14.44 34.11 14.08
CA LYS A 571 14.34 33.85 15.52
C LYS A 571 15.60 33.16 16.07
N SER A 572 15.59 32.91 17.37
CA SER A 572 16.73 32.33 18.07
C SER A 572 17.32 31.09 17.38
N GLY A 573 18.63 31.18 17.10
CA GLY A 573 19.43 30.15 16.46
C GLY A 573 19.29 30.08 14.94
N SER A 574 18.44 30.87 14.29
CA SER A 574 18.28 30.82 12.83
C SER A 574 19.52 31.36 12.10
N ILE A 575 19.78 30.81 10.91
CA ILE A 575 20.77 31.34 9.97
C ILE A 575 20.01 31.76 8.70
N VAL A 576 20.11 33.01 8.31
CA VAL A 576 19.41 33.56 7.15
C VAL A 576 20.41 34.28 6.26
N ASP A 577 20.52 33.84 5.01
CA ASP A 577 21.34 34.48 3.99
C ASP A 577 20.43 35.08 2.91
N ILE A 578 20.61 36.37 2.64
CA ILE A 578 19.79 37.14 1.70
C ILE A 578 20.70 37.79 0.66
N SER A 579 20.59 37.38 -0.60
CA SER A 579 21.32 37.96 -1.72
C SER A 579 20.43 38.72 -2.71
N GLY A 580 19.11 38.71 -2.51
CA GLY A 580 18.15 39.41 -3.36
C GLY A 580 16.71 39.31 -2.85
N GLY A 581 15.77 39.70 -3.71
CA GLY A 581 14.34 39.69 -3.40
C GLY A 581 13.81 40.99 -2.78
N THR A 582 12.49 41.04 -2.58
CA THR A 582 11.79 42.18 -1.97
C THR A 582 11.10 41.76 -0.69
N PHE A 583 11.44 42.40 0.42
CA PHE A 583 10.75 42.27 1.69
C PHE A 583 9.82 43.47 1.86
N ASP A 584 8.56 43.24 2.24
CA ASP A 584 7.61 44.30 2.62
C ASP A 584 8.07 44.94 3.96
N ARG A 585 7.15 45.31 4.86
CA ARG A 585 7.51 45.88 6.17
C ARG A 585 7.77 44.80 7.22
N ARG A 586 8.46 45.19 8.30
CA ARG A 586 8.71 44.39 9.52
C ARG A 586 9.60 43.19 9.27
N PHE A 587 10.88 43.47 9.08
CA PHE A 587 11.92 42.46 9.17
C PHE A 587 12.47 42.44 10.60
N GLU A 588 12.35 41.34 11.31
CA GLU A 588 12.85 41.21 12.69
C GLU A 588 13.96 40.15 12.79
N ALA A 589 15.16 40.58 13.12
CA ALA A 589 16.23 39.73 13.61
C ALA A 589 16.16 39.67 15.16
N LYS A 590 15.72 38.53 15.70
CA LYS A 590 15.50 38.34 17.14
C LYS A 590 16.77 37.79 17.84
N PRO A 591 16.80 37.72 19.18
CA PRO A 591 17.99 37.28 19.91
C PRO A 591 18.55 35.96 19.43
N PHE A 592 19.87 35.92 19.22
CA PHE A 592 20.65 34.78 18.73
C PHE A 592 20.36 34.35 17.28
N SER A 593 19.70 35.15 16.46
CA SER A 593 19.66 34.94 15.00
C SER A 593 20.92 35.46 14.33
N ILE A 594 21.35 34.82 13.24
CA ILE A 594 22.42 35.29 12.35
C ILE A 594 21.80 35.60 11.00
N VAL A 595 21.95 36.84 10.52
CA VAL A 595 21.45 37.30 9.23
C VAL A 595 22.60 37.89 8.42
N THR A 596 22.85 37.36 7.23
CA THR A 596 23.78 37.92 6.25
C THR A 596 22.98 38.51 5.09
N ILE A 597 23.28 39.75 4.71
CA ILE A 597 22.58 40.44 3.63
C ILE A 597 23.61 40.97 2.64
N SER A 598 23.54 40.50 1.41
CA SER A 598 24.35 40.95 0.28
C SER A 598 23.53 41.51 -0.88
N GLY A 599 22.21 41.56 -0.75
CA GLY A 599 21.33 42.19 -1.73
C GLY A 599 19.87 42.27 -1.29
N GLY A 600 19.02 42.75 -2.19
CA GLY A 600 17.58 42.87 -2.03
C GLY A 600 17.10 44.25 -1.56
N SER A 601 15.79 44.39 -1.45
CA SER A 601 15.12 45.61 -0.99
C SER A 601 14.26 45.35 0.24
N PHE A 602 14.37 46.21 1.25
CA PHE A 602 13.63 46.10 2.50
C PHE A 602 12.67 47.27 2.67
N GLY A 603 11.41 46.97 3.00
CA GLY A 603 10.47 47.99 3.45
C GLY A 603 10.83 48.54 4.84
N PRO A 604 10.01 49.46 5.37
CA PRO A 604 10.28 50.07 6.67
C PRO A 604 10.14 49.06 7.81
N ASP A 605 10.64 49.42 8.99
CA ASP A 605 10.53 48.65 10.24
C ASP A 605 11.51 47.46 10.22
N PHE A 606 12.77 47.71 9.86
CA PHE A 606 13.85 46.74 10.02
C PHE A 606 14.36 46.77 11.47
N ASP A 607 14.12 45.69 12.21
CA ASP A 607 14.42 45.58 13.63
C ASP A 607 15.52 44.53 13.88
N ALA A 608 16.68 44.99 14.32
CA ALA A 608 17.74 44.19 14.89
C ALA A 608 17.66 44.22 16.43
N LEU A 609 17.11 43.17 17.04
CA LEU A 609 16.91 43.08 18.48
C LEU A 609 18.20 42.67 19.22
N GLU A 610 18.19 42.78 20.55
CA GLU A 610 19.31 42.40 21.42
C GLU A 610 19.84 40.99 21.09
N ASP A 611 21.16 40.80 21.18
CA ASP A 611 21.86 39.53 20.92
C ASP A 611 21.68 38.94 19.50
N SER A 612 21.08 39.66 18.55
CA SER A 612 21.09 39.28 17.13
C SER A 612 22.41 39.67 16.45
N GLU A 613 22.77 38.96 15.38
CA GLU A 613 23.90 39.32 14.51
C GLU A 613 23.41 39.61 13.09
N ILE A 614 23.73 40.80 12.58
CA ILE A 614 23.43 41.24 11.21
C ILE A 614 24.73 41.63 10.53
N THR A 615 24.99 41.06 9.35
CA THR A 615 26.13 41.42 8.50
C THR A 615 25.64 41.90 7.15
N TRP A 616 25.94 43.16 6.82
CA TRP A 616 25.74 43.70 5.47
C TRP A 616 27.02 43.51 4.65
N ARG A 617 26.89 43.05 3.40
CA ARG A 617 28.00 42.82 2.48
C ARG A 617 27.85 43.70 1.26
N GLY A 618 28.93 44.36 0.86
CA GLY A 618 28.89 45.37 -0.20
C GLY A 618 30.13 46.27 -0.22
N SER A 619 30.02 47.42 -0.88
CA SER A 619 31.07 48.42 -0.97
C SER A 619 30.55 49.83 -0.67
N GLY A 620 31.47 50.80 -0.62
CA GLY A 620 31.11 52.21 -0.44
C GLY A 620 30.47 52.54 0.92
N PHE A 621 30.62 51.68 1.94
CA PHE A 621 29.94 51.88 3.21
C PHE A 621 30.42 53.15 3.93
N ALA A 622 29.46 53.96 4.38
CA ALA A 622 29.70 55.20 5.12
C ALA A 622 28.65 55.42 6.23
N LEU A 623 29.08 56.01 7.34
CA LEU A 623 28.24 56.46 8.46
C LEU A 623 28.12 58.00 8.43
N ASP A 624 26.90 58.51 8.28
CA ASP A 624 26.62 59.95 8.09
C ASP A 624 27.51 60.59 7.00
N GLY A 625 27.74 59.84 5.92
CA GLY A 625 28.60 60.25 4.80
C GLY A 625 30.11 60.15 5.09
N THR A 626 30.53 59.70 6.27
CA THR A 626 31.94 59.41 6.58
C THR A 626 32.26 57.96 6.21
N PRO A 627 33.19 57.69 5.27
CA PRO A 627 33.54 56.32 4.88
C PRO A 627 34.02 55.48 6.06
N ILE A 628 33.62 54.20 6.09
CA ILE A 628 34.09 53.23 7.06
C ILE A 628 35.47 52.73 6.62
N PRO A 629 36.50 52.77 7.49
CA PRO A 629 37.84 52.36 7.11
C PRO A 629 37.95 50.83 7.09
N PHE A 630 38.19 50.27 5.91
CA PHE A 630 38.51 48.85 5.71
C PHE A 630 39.99 48.68 5.39
N SER A 631 40.56 47.53 5.76
CA SER A 631 41.93 47.14 5.44
C SER A 631 42.09 46.45 4.08
N GLY A 632 40.97 46.06 3.45
CA GLY A 632 40.88 45.46 2.11
C GLY A 632 39.57 44.73 1.89
N VAL A 633 39.36 44.19 0.69
CA VAL A 633 38.22 43.30 0.37
C VAL A 633 38.23 42.08 1.29
N GLY A 634 37.05 41.67 1.76
CA GLY A 634 36.82 40.63 2.76
C GLY A 634 36.91 41.11 4.21
N ASP A 635 37.40 42.34 4.46
CA ASP A 635 37.49 42.89 5.82
C ASP A 635 36.09 43.16 6.39
N THR A 636 35.92 42.86 7.67
CA THR A 636 34.64 42.98 8.39
C THR A 636 34.79 43.91 9.58
N VAL A 637 34.00 44.97 9.61
CA VAL A 637 34.00 46.00 10.66
C VAL A 637 32.70 45.93 11.47
N THR A 638 32.82 45.84 12.79
CA THR A 638 31.67 45.95 13.71
C THR A 638 31.27 47.41 13.92
N ILE A 639 29.99 47.71 13.74
CA ILE A 639 29.40 49.04 13.88
C ILE A 639 28.74 49.18 15.25
N THR A 640 29.33 50.02 16.10
CA THR A 640 28.85 50.27 17.47
C THR A 640 28.05 51.57 17.59
N GLN A 641 28.11 52.42 16.56
CA GLN A 641 27.36 53.67 16.49
C GLN A 641 25.85 53.40 16.27
N ARG A 642 25.02 54.29 16.82
CA ARG A 642 23.56 54.33 16.65
C ARG A 642 23.12 55.77 16.41
N ASP A 643 21.89 55.92 15.93
CA ASP A 643 21.28 57.18 15.50
C ASP A 643 22.09 57.90 14.41
N VAL A 644 22.76 57.11 13.56
CA VAL A 644 23.51 57.55 12.39
C VAL A 644 22.96 56.87 11.14
N THR A 645 23.18 57.46 9.97
CA THR A 645 22.75 56.87 8.69
C THR A 645 23.85 55.98 8.14
N LEU A 646 23.55 54.69 7.92
CA LEU A 646 24.39 53.77 7.15
C LEU A 646 24.00 53.86 5.68
N THR A 647 25.00 54.16 4.84
CA THR A 647 24.88 54.19 3.38
C THR A 647 25.90 53.27 2.74
N GLY A 648 25.63 52.76 1.54
CA GLY A 648 26.53 51.92 0.76
C GLY A 648 25.82 51.27 -0.43
N THR A 649 26.53 50.39 -1.13
CA THR A 649 26.01 49.57 -2.23
C THR A 649 26.22 48.10 -1.87
N LEU A 650 25.18 47.27 -1.91
CA LEU A 650 25.27 45.84 -1.63
C LEU A 650 25.90 45.08 -2.82
N GLU A 651 26.22 43.80 -2.64
CA GLU A 651 26.86 42.97 -3.69
C GLU A 651 26.00 42.83 -4.96
N ASP A 652 24.68 42.88 -4.83
CA ASP A 652 23.74 42.88 -5.96
C ASP A 652 23.58 44.26 -6.64
N GLY A 653 24.35 45.26 -6.21
CA GLY A 653 24.28 46.64 -6.72
C GLY A 653 23.16 47.49 -6.13
N SER A 654 22.29 46.93 -5.28
CA SER A 654 21.23 47.69 -4.63
C SER A 654 21.79 48.65 -3.57
N PRO A 655 21.22 49.86 -3.42
CA PRO A 655 21.69 50.79 -2.41
C PRO A 655 21.16 50.40 -1.02
N ILE A 656 22.01 50.49 0.00
CA ILE A 656 21.57 50.56 1.39
C ILE A 656 21.57 52.01 1.85
N ASN A 657 20.47 52.43 2.48
CA ASN A 657 20.32 53.74 3.09
C ASN A 657 19.35 53.63 4.28
N THR A 658 19.89 53.30 5.45
CA THR A 658 19.10 53.04 6.66
C THR A 658 19.60 53.87 7.82
N ILE A 659 18.69 54.31 8.68
CA ILE A 659 19.06 54.89 9.97
C ILE A 659 19.31 53.75 10.94
N LEU A 660 20.43 53.79 11.67
CA LEU A 660 20.76 52.83 12.72
C LEU A 660 20.14 53.25 14.05
N GLY A 661 18.82 53.40 14.10
CA GLY A 661 18.12 53.99 15.26
C GLY A 661 18.29 53.17 16.54
N SER A 662 18.50 53.82 17.70
CA SER A 662 18.59 53.09 18.98
C SER A 662 17.25 52.77 19.62
N ASP A 663 16.19 53.44 19.18
CA ASP A 663 14.86 53.39 19.77
C ASP A 663 13.88 52.59 18.89
N MET A 664 13.13 51.67 19.51
CA MET A 664 12.04 50.91 18.87
C MET A 664 10.83 51.81 18.60
N GLY A 665 10.92 52.67 17.59
CA GLY A 665 9.82 53.52 17.11
C GLY A 665 8.97 52.79 16.07
N SER A 666 7.65 52.98 16.08
CA SER A 666 6.78 52.37 15.05
C SER A 666 7.12 52.90 13.64
N ASN A 667 7.34 52.00 12.67
CA ASN A 667 7.63 52.30 11.26
C ASN A 667 9.02 52.93 11.01
N ALA A 668 9.97 52.73 11.92
CA ALA A 668 11.34 53.21 11.77
C ALA A 668 12.31 52.07 12.05
N ASP A 669 13.41 52.02 11.30
CA ASP A 669 14.41 50.97 11.49
C ASP A 669 15.12 51.14 12.84
N SER A 670 15.24 50.04 13.57
CA SER A 670 15.79 49.99 14.93
C SER A 670 16.88 48.94 15.03
N TYR A 671 18.00 49.34 15.64
CA TYR A 671 19.16 48.51 15.88
C TYR A 671 19.51 48.61 17.35
N SER A 672 19.17 47.59 18.14
CA SER A 672 19.53 47.53 19.55
C SER A 672 21.03 47.77 19.73
N VAL A 673 21.40 48.49 20.79
CA VAL A 673 22.81 48.67 21.17
C VAL A 673 23.49 47.35 21.53
N ASP A 674 22.69 46.35 21.91
CA ASP A 674 23.14 44.99 22.25
C ASP A 674 23.04 44.02 21.04
N ALA A 675 22.63 44.50 19.86
CA ALA A 675 22.75 43.76 18.61
C ALA A 675 24.17 43.92 18.02
N THR A 676 24.70 42.84 17.46
CA THR A 676 25.96 42.87 16.72
C THR A 676 25.71 43.24 15.27
N LEU A 677 26.01 44.48 14.90
CA LEU A 677 25.97 44.94 13.51
C LEU A 677 27.37 44.91 12.90
N LYS A 678 27.51 44.27 11.74
CA LYS A 678 28.74 44.19 10.97
C LYS A 678 28.50 44.67 9.55
N VAL A 679 29.57 45.20 8.94
CA VAL A 679 29.66 45.43 7.51
C VAL A 679 30.91 44.73 7.00
N THR A 680 30.80 44.02 5.88
CA THR A 680 31.92 43.35 5.23
C THR A 680 32.15 43.99 3.87
N LEU A 681 33.35 44.53 3.66
CA LEU A 681 33.74 45.07 2.37
C LEU A 681 33.91 43.93 1.38
N THR A 682 33.27 44.05 0.24
CA THR A 682 33.37 43.11 -0.88
C THR A 682 33.67 43.89 -2.15
N SER A 683 34.31 43.24 -3.13
CA SER A 683 34.40 43.78 -4.48
C SER A 683 32.99 43.75 -5.07
N VAL A 684 32.32 44.91 -5.09
CA VAL A 684 31.13 45.06 -5.94
C VAL A 684 31.66 45.13 -7.37
N PRO A 685 31.09 44.37 -8.33
CA PRO A 685 31.49 44.50 -9.72
C PRO A 685 31.33 45.96 -10.13
N LEU A 686 32.44 46.65 -10.40
CA LEU A 686 32.37 47.98 -10.97
C LEU A 686 32.01 47.81 -12.44
N PRO A 687 30.94 48.43 -12.95
CA PRO A 687 30.66 48.40 -14.38
C PRO A 687 31.87 48.94 -15.14
N GLY A 688 32.56 48.04 -15.85
CA GLY A 688 33.78 48.36 -16.58
C GLY A 688 35.08 47.81 -15.97
N ASP A 689 35.03 47.22 -14.77
CA ASP A 689 36.15 46.48 -14.15
C ASP A 689 36.14 45.07 -14.72
N ALA A 690 36.78 44.94 -15.87
CA ALA A 690 36.83 43.71 -16.65
C ALA A 690 37.76 42.68 -16.03
N ASP A 691 38.81 43.10 -15.30
CA ASP A 691 39.78 42.18 -14.69
C ASP A 691 39.49 41.81 -13.23
N GLY A 692 38.53 42.49 -12.61
CA GLY A 692 37.94 42.21 -11.30
C GLY A 692 38.80 42.66 -10.13
N ASP A 693 39.73 43.60 -10.33
CA ASP A 693 40.65 44.05 -9.29
C ASP A 693 40.10 45.20 -8.42
N GLY A 694 38.94 45.75 -8.80
CA GLY A 694 38.17 46.72 -8.03
C GLY A 694 38.45 48.18 -8.37
N ASP A 695 39.09 48.48 -9.50
CA ASP A 695 39.02 49.79 -10.17
C ASP A 695 38.76 49.65 -11.68
N VAL A 696 38.41 50.75 -12.37
CA VAL A 696 38.22 50.77 -13.83
C VAL A 696 39.33 51.57 -14.48
N ASP A 697 40.35 50.90 -15.01
CA ASP A 697 41.55 51.52 -15.52
C ASP A 697 42.05 50.95 -16.87
N PHE A 698 43.33 51.12 -17.16
CA PHE A 698 43.92 50.62 -18.39
C PHE A 698 43.93 49.10 -18.49
N ASP A 699 44.00 48.38 -17.39
CA ASP A 699 44.07 46.92 -17.39
C ASP A 699 42.73 46.32 -17.84
N ASP A 700 41.61 46.93 -17.46
CA ASP A 700 40.27 46.57 -17.97
C ASP A 700 40.09 46.83 -19.45
N LEU A 701 40.46 48.04 -19.90
CA LEU A 701 40.40 48.39 -21.32
C LEU A 701 41.30 47.49 -22.14
N ASN A 702 42.47 47.12 -21.62
CA ASN A 702 43.34 46.17 -22.28
C ASN A 702 42.71 44.79 -22.36
N LEU A 703 41.95 44.36 -21.34
CA LEU A 703 41.25 43.08 -21.34
C LEU A 703 40.13 43.04 -22.39
N VAL A 704 39.28 44.07 -22.44
CA VAL A 704 38.23 44.20 -23.47
C VAL A 704 38.84 44.25 -24.87
N LEU A 705 39.89 45.05 -25.07
CA LEU A 705 40.57 45.15 -26.38
C LEU A 705 41.31 43.87 -26.78
N ALA A 706 41.85 43.13 -25.81
CA ALA A 706 42.56 41.86 -26.06
C ALA A 706 41.60 40.76 -26.52
N ASN A 707 40.35 40.80 -26.05
CA ASN A 707 39.32 39.81 -26.36
C ASN A 707 38.28 40.29 -27.39
N TRP A 708 38.54 41.44 -28.05
CA TRP A 708 37.62 42.04 -29.01
C TRP A 708 37.11 41.09 -30.10
N GLY A 709 35.79 40.98 -30.24
CA GLY A 709 35.12 40.14 -31.23
C GLY A 709 35.25 38.64 -30.97
N THR A 710 35.65 38.25 -29.75
CA THR A 710 35.61 36.87 -29.27
C THR A 710 34.34 36.62 -28.45
N ALA A 711 33.99 35.34 -28.28
CA ALA A 711 32.91 34.93 -27.39
C ALA A 711 33.52 34.34 -26.12
N GLY A 712 32.97 34.68 -24.97
CA GLY A 712 33.43 34.22 -23.66
C GLY A 712 33.59 35.34 -22.64
N PRO A 713 33.76 35.00 -21.36
CA PRO A 713 33.62 35.95 -20.26
C PRO A 713 34.79 36.94 -20.11
N ASP A 714 35.93 36.68 -20.76
CA ASP A 714 37.12 37.52 -20.61
C ASP A 714 36.92 38.83 -21.40
N GLY A 715 36.60 39.94 -20.73
CA GLY A 715 36.34 41.25 -21.36
C GLY A 715 34.89 41.49 -21.78
N ASP A 716 33.98 40.55 -21.52
CA ASP A 716 32.52 40.69 -21.69
C ASP A 716 31.93 41.19 -20.36
N VAL A 717 31.89 42.52 -20.21
CA VAL A 717 31.51 43.21 -18.97
C VAL A 717 30.02 43.47 -18.85
N ASP A 718 29.24 43.34 -19.92
CA ASP A 718 27.77 43.36 -19.84
C ASP A 718 27.12 41.97 -19.81
N THR A 719 27.93 40.92 -19.96
CA THR A 719 27.56 39.51 -19.83
C THR A 719 26.57 39.03 -20.88
N ASP A 720 26.53 39.68 -22.05
CA ASP A 720 25.62 39.30 -23.14
C ASP A 720 26.17 38.16 -24.03
N GLY A 721 27.45 37.81 -23.86
CA GLY A 721 28.10 36.64 -24.46
C GLY A 721 29.11 36.96 -25.56
N ASP A 722 29.31 38.22 -25.94
CA ASP A 722 30.35 38.64 -26.87
C ASP A 722 31.08 39.93 -26.43
N VAL A 723 32.37 40.02 -26.75
CA VAL A 723 33.18 41.20 -26.41
C VAL A 723 33.15 42.21 -27.55
N ASP A 724 32.40 43.29 -27.40
CA ASP A 724 32.17 44.25 -28.48
C ASP A 724 32.20 45.75 -28.05
N PHE A 725 31.52 46.59 -28.81
CA PHE A 725 31.47 48.02 -28.55
C PHE A 725 30.70 48.39 -27.29
N ASP A 726 29.75 47.56 -26.86
CA ASP A 726 28.93 47.83 -25.68
C ASP A 726 29.75 47.61 -24.40
N ASP A 727 30.60 46.58 -24.34
CA ASP A 727 31.60 46.39 -23.28
C ASP A 727 32.58 47.55 -23.16
N LEU A 728 33.13 47.99 -24.31
CA LEU A 728 34.06 49.11 -24.35
C LEU A 728 33.42 50.38 -23.80
N ASN A 729 32.16 50.61 -24.13
CA ASN A 729 31.45 51.78 -23.64
C ASN A 729 31.26 51.72 -22.13
N ILE A 730 31.08 50.52 -21.56
CA ILE A 730 30.95 50.32 -20.12
C ILE A 730 32.28 50.61 -19.42
N VAL A 731 33.41 50.06 -19.91
CA VAL A 731 34.76 50.39 -19.38
C VAL A 731 35.05 51.89 -19.48
N LEU A 732 34.78 52.51 -20.63
CA LEU A 732 35.02 53.94 -20.81
C LEU A 732 34.08 54.81 -19.99
N ALA A 733 32.87 54.34 -19.69
CA ALA A 733 31.92 55.04 -18.82
C ALA A 733 32.32 54.94 -17.34
N GLY A 734 32.91 53.83 -16.92
CA GLY A 734 33.48 53.61 -15.58
C GLY A 734 34.85 54.23 -15.36
N TRP A 735 35.52 54.73 -16.40
CA TRP A 735 36.93 55.11 -16.35
C TRP A 735 37.36 55.97 -15.14
N GLY A 736 38.25 55.41 -14.32
CA GLY A 736 38.83 56.04 -13.13
C GLY A 736 37.94 56.05 -11.89
N THR A 737 36.87 55.24 -11.87
CA THR A 737 36.15 54.84 -10.65
C THR A 737 36.80 53.63 -10.04
#